data_AF-A0A919MBH4-F1
#
_entry.id   AF-A0A919MBH4-F1
#
_cell.length_a   1.000
_cell.length_b   1.000
_cell.length_c   1.000
_cell.angle_alpha   90.00
_cell.angle_beta   90.00
_cell.angle_gamma   90.00
#
_symmetry.space_group_name_H-M   'P 1'
#
loop_
_entity.id
_entity.type
_entity.pdbx_description
1 polymer ?
#
loop_
_entity_poly.entity_id
_entity_poly.type
_entity_poly.pdbx_seq_one_letter_code
_entity_poly.pdbx_strand_id
1 'polypeptide(L)'
;MSRLPVTRRIALLLLGCGCVAAVFLLWNLDRSPDTQYDEVVYSRADQAVAQNWSLTWTNRPLLVHTPLSFLVQAGWLRVLGSQADPLIDVITGTRLLAALVSVVNVVLIAMLAYRLADRVRPGTRVLLTAVTAVLAAADPVLLRFGRMAMIEPFALFTCLVTLHLAMALHARRSRWFVPVVGLAGGLALLTNEVGVFMLLTPLVYALLGRDRRFVRQCLAALAAALALWCVFVLWAVELGVFTSFVEIKSVTLLRLLGVVQITGWNRPGVSFVSGLAEQVNQYAASYVVLALGAVATAWLLLRRLGPSARWLLAWLLTSYAFGAYTVLLGTLNEQFFVYVLPAALVATVLLTGRFLVAARWPAGVAWLLLGVVLVLGTTSWARFYTTRNDGLARLVAYVEANLPACAALNATGDTERFEQLLPGRPITGYATGPGALSHGVTLFLVSDKDAGMRFGNSSPQLASWIRGHGTRLAAYPSATYRGLELWQVGLGPYDSGGVERLPGGDFVVTEGSRCAGHPVVDGPDGAFATAWQDLGGRSVAGAPLTGSWRSGPGRQVFAGVVLSSGPDSTGKPAVTAEPLVAALARHDPAGYRRAGLPPLTGAGRPEAGLTGAIAEAYRGGAGTLLGRPLGPATVMPDGRTRQAFAGGVLEQDAGGGPVRLAPIGRALLDAGLVMPPAEARRAVVPPALPVETEPAQPTTVEPFLWTLLGAVGVFLVGALLYTRRRTSTGPPPPPEPPSSAEPPSSAAPPSPGGSPALGELRPVSRRAARTRVGALVLLLATAVGVRASGVLHEEPSTRPALPYAAAVAPDVVRTGQPAEADLVRLHDDYGVRAIIAVNGRDDSTMSDDEEQAAAESVGIGFLALRSGDGAALSAGQMSAVASLLQRTRAAGPASPNLVLLHDRTGDGPVGLLAAAVRILDHEDVDDVLASTPGLTATQRASLHHLAAALDGNTGGDNPYAALRVANR
;
A
#
# COMPACT_ATOMS: atom_id res chain seq x y z
N MET A 1 -35.10 1.77 42.42
CA MET A 1 -35.26 2.47 41.11
C MET A 1 -36.71 2.85 40.74
N SER A 2 -37.75 2.24 41.31
CA SER A 2 -39.17 2.44 40.93
C SER A 2 -39.80 3.79 41.30
N ARG A 3 -39.11 4.67 42.04
CA ARG A 3 -39.61 6.00 42.47
C ARG A 3 -39.04 7.20 41.69
N LEU A 4 -38.11 7.00 40.76
CA LEU A 4 -37.53 8.10 39.97
C LEU A 4 -38.43 8.48 38.78
N PRO A 5 -38.48 9.76 38.35
CA PRO A 5 -39.15 10.16 37.11
C PRO A 5 -38.53 9.45 35.89
N VAL A 6 -39.36 9.17 34.87
CA VAL A 6 -38.99 8.36 33.69
C VAL A 6 -37.77 8.92 32.97
N THR A 7 -37.67 10.24 32.85
CA THR A 7 -36.52 10.94 32.24
C THR A 7 -35.20 10.64 32.96
N ARG A 8 -35.19 10.64 34.30
CA ARG A 8 -34.00 10.27 35.09
C ARG A 8 -33.62 8.82 34.91
N ARG A 9 -34.59 7.89 34.80
CA ARG A 9 -34.28 6.46 34.56
C ARG A 9 -33.65 6.23 33.19
N ILE A 10 -34.15 6.91 32.16
CA ILE A 10 -33.57 6.82 30.81
C ILE A 10 -32.16 7.41 30.82
N ALA A 11 -31.93 8.56 31.46
CA ALA A 11 -30.60 9.15 31.57
C ALA A 11 -29.61 8.20 32.27
N LEU A 12 -30.01 7.58 33.39
CA LEU A 12 -29.19 6.59 34.09
C LEU A 12 -28.89 5.34 33.24
N LEU A 13 -29.87 4.86 32.47
CA LEU A 13 -29.66 3.74 31.54
C LEU A 13 -28.63 4.10 30.47
N LEU A 14 -28.78 5.27 29.83
CA LEU A 14 -27.86 5.70 28.78
C LEU A 14 -26.46 5.96 29.33
N LEU A 15 -26.35 6.51 30.54
CA LEU A 15 -25.07 6.62 31.24
C LEU A 15 -24.43 5.25 31.48
N GLY A 16 -25.21 4.28 31.97
CA GLY A 16 -24.73 2.90 32.15
C GLY A 16 -24.27 2.26 30.85
N CYS A 17 -25.03 2.42 29.75
CA CYS A 17 -24.63 1.98 28.42
C CYS A 17 -23.31 2.64 27.97
N GLY A 18 -23.16 3.94 28.20
CA GLY A 18 -21.94 4.69 27.91
C GLY A 18 -20.74 4.19 28.70
N CYS A 19 -20.90 3.92 30.01
CA CYS A 19 -19.84 3.36 30.85
C CYS A 19 -19.39 1.99 30.35
N VAL A 20 -20.33 1.10 29.98
CA VAL A 20 -19.98 -0.21 29.42
C VAL A 20 -19.22 -0.06 28.11
N ALA A 21 -19.72 0.77 27.19
CA ALA A 21 -19.05 1.03 25.93
C ALA A 21 -17.65 1.61 26.13
N ALA A 22 -17.47 2.52 27.09
CA ALA A 22 -16.20 3.13 27.43
C ALA A 22 -15.17 2.09 27.90
N VAL A 23 -15.58 1.07 28.67
CA VAL A 23 -14.67 -0.02 29.05
C VAL A 23 -14.14 -0.75 27.82
N PHE A 24 -15.02 -1.15 26.90
CA PHE A 24 -14.59 -1.89 25.70
C PHE A 24 -13.75 -1.03 24.74
N LEU A 25 -14.09 0.24 24.57
CA LEU A 25 -13.49 1.13 23.57
C LEU A 25 -12.24 1.88 24.07
N LEU A 26 -12.12 2.18 25.36
CA LEU A 26 -10.99 2.97 25.89
C LEU A 26 -9.90 2.12 26.55
N TRP A 27 -10.18 0.86 26.89
CA TRP A 27 -9.19 -0.02 27.54
C TRP A 27 -7.98 -0.25 26.64
N ASN A 28 -6.75 -0.04 27.14
CA ASN A 28 -5.49 -0.40 26.47
C ASN A 28 -5.34 0.21 25.06
N LEU A 29 -5.83 1.43 24.85
CA LEU A 29 -5.88 2.10 23.55
C LEU A 29 -4.48 2.49 23.02
N ASP A 30 -3.54 2.75 23.92
CA ASP A 30 -2.13 3.08 23.65
C ASP A 30 -1.34 1.87 23.12
N ARG A 31 -1.76 0.65 23.45
CA ARG A 31 -1.03 -0.58 23.13
C ARG A 31 -1.78 -1.54 22.22
N SER A 32 -3.06 -1.28 21.91
CA SER A 32 -3.86 -2.13 21.04
C SER A 32 -5.11 -1.39 20.48
N PRO A 33 -5.45 -1.58 19.20
CA PRO A 33 -4.80 -2.44 18.21
C PRO A 33 -3.51 -1.85 17.63
N ASP A 34 -2.80 -2.65 16.84
CA ASP A 34 -1.67 -2.15 16.07
C ASP A 34 -2.19 -1.26 14.95
N THR A 35 -1.40 -0.26 14.60
CA THR A 35 -1.78 0.75 13.62
C THR A 35 -1.88 0.18 12.22
N GLN A 36 -2.80 0.69 11.40
CA GLN A 36 -2.94 0.32 9.99
C GLN A 36 -2.48 1.44 9.06
N TYR A 37 -2.26 1.12 7.79
CA TYR A 37 -1.85 2.09 6.76
C TYR A 37 -2.73 3.35 6.76
N ASP A 38 -4.05 3.20 6.57
CA ASP A 38 -4.99 4.33 6.56
C ASP A 38 -4.93 5.17 7.84
N GLU A 39 -4.72 4.55 8.99
CA GLU A 39 -4.64 5.24 10.28
C GLU A 39 -3.38 6.13 10.38
N VAL A 40 -2.24 5.64 9.86
CA VAL A 40 -1.00 6.44 9.76
C VAL A 40 -1.24 7.65 8.87
N VAL A 41 -1.77 7.43 7.66
CA VAL A 41 -1.93 8.50 6.69
C VAL A 41 -2.98 9.51 7.10
N TYR A 42 -4.11 9.07 7.64
CA TYR A 42 -5.13 9.98 8.14
C TYR A 42 -4.62 10.82 9.31
N SER A 43 -3.91 10.19 10.26
CA SER A 43 -3.37 10.93 11.41
C SER A 43 -2.28 11.91 10.99
N ARG A 44 -1.48 11.58 9.97
CA ARG A 44 -0.49 12.51 9.40
C ARG A 44 -1.18 13.70 8.72
N ALA A 45 -2.26 13.45 7.98
CA ALA A 45 -3.07 14.50 7.36
C ALA A 45 -3.74 15.39 8.44
N ASP A 46 -4.30 14.80 9.49
CA ASP A 46 -4.85 15.53 10.65
C ASP A 46 -3.79 16.42 11.29
N GLN A 47 -2.58 15.88 11.48
CA GLN A 47 -1.45 16.59 12.06
C GLN A 47 -1.03 17.78 11.18
N ALA A 48 -0.93 17.58 9.87
CA ALA A 48 -0.60 18.65 8.92
C ALA A 48 -1.66 19.77 8.99
N VAL A 49 -2.95 19.43 8.97
CA VAL A 49 -4.03 20.42 9.15
C VAL A 49 -3.88 21.17 10.49
N ALA A 50 -3.57 20.45 11.57
CA ALA A 50 -3.38 21.05 12.88
C ALA A 50 -2.18 22.00 12.93
N GLN A 51 -1.08 21.67 12.26
CA GLN A 51 0.15 22.47 12.22
C GLN A 51 0.04 23.68 11.30
N ASN A 52 -0.43 23.49 10.06
CA ASN A 52 -0.28 24.46 8.99
C ASN A 52 -1.48 24.54 8.02
N TRP A 53 -2.64 24.00 8.40
CA TRP A 53 -3.86 23.95 7.58
C TRP A 53 -3.69 23.23 6.24
N SER A 54 -2.69 22.35 6.10
CA SER A 54 -2.50 21.56 4.88
C SER A 54 -3.18 20.20 5.00
N LEU A 55 -4.11 19.89 4.09
CA LEU A 55 -4.79 18.59 4.03
C LEU A 55 -4.21 17.76 2.87
N THR A 56 -3.21 16.94 3.17
CA THR A 56 -2.46 16.18 2.17
C THR A 56 -2.31 14.72 2.48
N TRP A 57 -2.11 13.94 1.42
CA TRP A 57 -1.62 12.56 1.50
C TRP A 57 -0.09 12.53 1.41
N THR A 58 0.44 13.24 0.42
CA THR A 58 1.87 13.47 0.17
C THR A 58 2.10 14.96 -0.16
N ASN A 59 2.58 15.25 -1.37
CA ASN A 59 2.69 16.59 -1.94
C ASN A 59 1.40 17.01 -2.67
N ARG A 60 0.36 16.17 -2.64
CA ARG A 60 -0.94 16.39 -3.28
C ARG A 60 -2.08 16.55 -2.26
N PRO A 61 -3.13 17.32 -2.59
CA PRO A 61 -4.30 17.45 -1.73
C PRO A 61 -5.02 16.11 -1.57
N LEU A 62 -5.48 15.84 -0.35
CA LEU A 62 -6.27 14.64 -0.05
C LEU A 62 -7.70 14.86 -0.56
N LEU A 63 -7.98 14.33 -1.76
CA LEU A 63 -9.29 14.45 -2.43
C LEU A 63 -10.11 13.15 -2.42
N VAL A 64 -9.50 12.04 -1.99
CA VAL A 64 -10.17 10.73 -1.90
C VAL A 64 -11.27 10.73 -0.83
N HIS A 65 -11.08 11.46 0.26
CA HIS A 65 -12.05 11.60 1.35
C HIS A 65 -12.48 13.05 1.54
N THR A 66 -13.65 13.23 2.17
CA THR A 66 -14.19 14.56 2.44
C THR A 66 -13.52 15.19 3.68
N PRO A 67 -13.37 16.54 3.77
CA PRO A 67 -12.43 17.15 4.72
C PRO A 67 -12.89 17.20 6.19
N LEU A 68 -14.18 16.95 6.49
CA LEU A 68 -14.74 17.32 7.80
C LEU A 68 -14.17 16.50 8.97
N SER A 69 -13.94 15.20 8.80
CA SER A 69 -13.31 14.38 9.85
C SER A 69 -11.91 14.90 10.18
N PHE A 70 -11.14 15.28 9.16
CA PHE A 70 -9.78 15.77 9.34
C PHE A 70 -9.73 17.09 10.11
N LEU A 71 -10.66 18.01 9.82
CA LEU A 71 -10.78 19.26 10.58
C LEU A 71 -11.14 19.02 12.05
N VAL A 72 -12.03 18.06 12.32
CA VAL A 72 -12.45 17.72 13.69
C VAL A 72 -11.27 17.13 14.47
N GLN A 73 -10.53 16.19 13.87
CA GLN A 73 -9.36 15.57 14.48
C GLN A 73 -8.20 16.56 14.65
N ALA A 74 -7.93 17.40 13.66
CA ALA A 74 -6.94 18.47 13.77
C ALA A 74 -7.27 19.49 14.88
N GLY A 75 -8.55 19.86 15.00
CA GLY A 75 -9.03 20.70 16.10
C GLY A 75 -8.81 20.06 17.46
N TRP A 76 -9.03 18.75 17.58
CA TRP A 76 -8.73 17.99 18.78
C TRP A 76 -7.24 17.95 19.11
N LEU A 77 -6.37 17.72 18.13
CA LEU A 77 -4.91 17.75 18.32
C LEU A 77 -4.44 19.12 18.83
N ARG A 78 -5.00 20.21 18.31
CA ARG A 78 -4.74 21.58 18.81
C ARG A 78 -5.22 21.78 20.26
N VAL A 79 -6.37 21.22 20.63
CA VAL A 79 -6.87 21.26 22.02
C VAL A 79 -5.93 20.51 22.96
N LEU A 80 -5.37 19.39 22.52
CA LEU A 80 -4.38 18.62 23.29
C LEU A 80 -2.98 19.26 23.29
N GLY A 81 -2.69 20.18 22.37
CA GLY A 81 -1.35 20.72 22.17
C GLY A 81 -0.36 19.72 21.53
N SER A 82 -0.86 18.66 20.91
CA SER A 82 -0.09 17.51 20.39
C SER A 82 0.23 17.61 18.89
N GLN A 83 -0.08 18.73 18.25
CA GLN A 83 0.09 18.88 16.80
C GLN A 83 1.54 18.70 16.33
N ALA A 84 2.54 18.91 17.20
CA ALA A 84 3.97 18.78 16.87
C ALA A 84 4.62 17.50 17.42
N ASP A 85 3.85 16.62 18.06
CA ASP A 85 4.36 15.39 18.67
C ASP A 85 4.74 14.36 17.59
N PRO A 86 5.55 13.34 17.94
CA PRO A 86 5.81 12.20 17.06
C PRO A 86 4.50 11.57 16.54
N LEU A 87 4.50 11.09 15.30
CA LEU A 87 3.27 10.63 14.64
C LEU A 87 2.55 9.49 15.40
N ILE A 88 3.28 8.61 16.08
CA ILE A 88 2.68 7.55 16.93
C ILE A 88 1.88 8.14 18.10
N ASP A 89 2.35 9.23 18.70
CA ASP A 89 1.65 9.91 19.80
C ASP A 89 0.41 10.64 19.29
N VAL A 90 0.51 11.26 18.10
CA VAL A 90 -0.64 11.84 17.39
C VAL A 90 -1.71 10.80 17.11
N ILE A 91 -1.33 9.61 16.60
CA ILE A 91 -2.26 8.49 16.37
C ILE A 91 -2.95 8.11 17.68
N THR A 92 -2.22 8.05 18.79
CA THR A 92 -2.82 7.74 20.10
C THR A 92 -3.82 8.82 20.55
N GLY A 93 -3.50 10.09 20.31
CA GLY A 93 -4.38 11.23 20.57
C GLY A 93 -5.67 11.20 19.75
N THR A 94 -5.59 10.89 18.46
CA THR A 94 -6.75 10.79 17.55
C THR A 94 -7.59 9.54 17.83
N ARG A 95 -6.96 8.40 18.20
CA ARG A 95 -7.65 7.19 18.67
C ARG A 95 -8.56 7.47 19.85
N LEU A 96 -8.10 8.26 20.82
CA LEU A 96 -8.91 8.64 21.97
C LEU A 96 -10.21 9.33 21.54
N LEU A 97 -10.12 10.28 20.61
CA LEU A 97 -11.30 10.96 20.07
C LEU A 97 -12.23 9.99 19.34
N ALA A 98 -11.68 9.16 18.44
CA ALA A 98 -12.45 8.16 17.70
C ALA A 98 -13.19 7.18 18.64
N ALA A 99 -12.52 6.73 19.70
CA ALA A 99 -13.08 5.85 20.71
C ALA A 99 -14.20 6.54 21.52
N LEU A 100 -14.02 7.81 21.91
CA LEU A 100 -15.06 8.61 22.58
C LEU A 100 -16.29 8.81 21.69
N VAL A 101 -16.09 9.12 20.41
CA VAL A 101 -17.19 9.23 19.44
C VAL A 101 -17.88 7.88 19.26
N SER A 102 -17.13 6.77 19.28
CA SER A 102 -17.68 5.41 19.21
C SER A 102 -18.49 5.03 20.44
N VAL A 103 -18.12 5.50 21.64
CA VAL A 103 -18.95 5.36 22.86
C VAL A 103 -20.30 6.04 22.63
N VAL A 104 -20.29 7.24 22.05
CA VAL A 104 -21.53 7.95 21.69
C VAL A 104 -22.32 7.17 20.63
N ASN A 105 -21.66 6.60 19.62
CA ASN A 105 -22.32 5.74 18.63
C ASN A 105 -23.06 4.56 19.26
N VAL A 106 -22.44 3.85 20.21
CA VAL A 106 -23.10 2.76 20.93
C VAL A 106 -24.34 3.26 21.68
N VAL A 107 -24.25 4.43 22.33
CA VAL A 107 -25.40 5.05 23.01
C VAL A 107 -26.51 5.41 22.02
N LEU A 108 -26.17 5.98 20.85
CA LEU A 108 -27.14 6.31 19.80
C LEU A 108 -27.82 5.04 19.23
N ILE A 109 -27.05 3.97 18.99
CA ILE A 109 -27.60 2.66 18.56
C ILE A 109 -28.58 2.12 19.60
N ALA A 110 -28.20 2.16 20.89
CA ALA A 110 -29.08 1.75 21.99
C ALA A 110 -30.33 2.64 22.09
N MET A 111 -30.21 3.95 21.89
CA MET A 111 -31.33 4.88 21.86
C MET A 111 -32.29 4.59 20.69
N LEU A 112 -31.79 4.20 19.51
CA LEU A 112 -32.63 3.76 18.39
C LEU A 112 -33.40 2.49 18.76
N ALA A 113 -32.74 1.49 19.36
CA ALA A 113 -33.41 0.30 19.86
C ALA A 113 -34.51 0.65 20.90
N TYR A 114 -34.20 1.55 21.83
CA TYR A 114 -35.17 2.04 22.80
C TYR A 114 -36.37 2.69 22.09
N ARG A 115 -36.16 3.56 21.09
CA ARG A 115 -37.26 4.21 20.35
C ARG A 115 -38.11 3.23 19.55
N LEU A 116 -37.49 2.22 18.94
CA LEU A 116 -38.17 1.22 18.11
C LEU A 116 -38.95 0.18 18.95
N ALA A 117 -38.60 0.02 20.22
CA ALA A 117 -39.30 -0.83 21.20
C ALA A 117 -40.41 -0.06 21.96
N ASP A 118 -41.11 0.86 21.29
CA ASP A 118 -42.12 1.74 21.90
C ASP A 118 -43.34 1.01 22.46
N ARG A 119 -43.64 -0.19 21.94
CA ARG A 119 -44.82 -0.98 22.34
C ARG A 119 -44.58 -2.00 23.45
N VAL A 120 -43.37 -2.06 24.01
CA VAL A 120 -42.98 -3.05 25.03
C VAL A 120 -43.17 -2.50 26.43
N ARG A 121 -43.38 -3.39 27.41
CA ARG A 121 -43.32 -3.05 28.84
C ARG A 121 -42.01 -2.30 29.15
N PRO A 122 -42.03 -1.24 29.98
CA PRO A 122 -40.86 -0.41 30.27
C PRO A 122 -39.62 -1.20 30.73
N GLY A 123 -39.79 -2.23 31.58
CA GLY A 123 -38.67 -3.05 32.06
C GLY A 123 -37.98 -3.84 30.94
N THR A 124 -38.75 -4.50 30.07
CA THR A 124 -38.21 -5.22 28.92
C THR A 124 -37.58 -4.26 27.90
N ARG A 125 -38.16 -3.07 27.72
CA ARG A 125 -37.60 -2.02 26.87
C ARG A 125 -36.21 -1.60 27.34
N VAL A 126 -36.04 -1.41 28.65
CA VAL A 126 -34.74 -1.13 29.29
C VAL A 126 -33.76 -2.28 29.06
N LEU A 127 -34.19 -3.53 29.27
CA LEU A 127 -33.35 -4.71 29.05
C LEU A 127 -32.87 -4.82 27.59
N LEU A 128 -33.76 -4.72 26.60
CA LEU A 128 -33.41 -4.79 25.18
C LEU A 128 -32.45 -3.66 24.77
N THR A 129 -32.59 -2.49 25.40
CA THR A 129 -31.69 -1.35 25.18
C THR A 129 -30.30 -1.63 25.75
N ALA A 130 -30.22 -2.16 26.98
CA ALA A 130 -28.95 -2.54 27.59
C ALA A 130 -28.25 -3.66 26.82
N VAL A 131 -28.99 -4.69 26.38
CA VAL A 131 -28.45 -5.79 25.57
C VAL A 131 -27.92 -5.27 24.23
N THR A 132 -28.65 -4.39 23.55
CA THR A 132 -28.16 -3.73 22.33
C THR A 132 -26.85 -2.99 22.58
N ALA A 133 -26.75 -2.23 23.66
CA ALA A 133 -25.53 -1.48 23.99
C ALA A 133 -24.34 -2.41 24.26
N VAL A 134 -24.54 -3.46 25.05
CA VAL A 134 -23.48 -4.44 25.37
C VAL A 134 -23.01 -5.17 24.11
N LEU A 135 -23.94 -5.63 23.26
CA LEU A 135 -23.57 -6.31 22.02
C LEU A 135 -22.89 -5.38 21.02
N ALA A 136 -23.32 -4.13 20.90
CA ALA A 136 -22.66 -3.15 20.05
C ALA A 136 -21.26 -2.77 20.57
N ALA A 137 -21.10 -2.64 21.89
CA ALA A 137 -19.81 -2.37 22.52
C ALA A 137 -18.84 -3.56 22.42
N ALA A 138 -19.35 -4.79 22.38
CA ALA A 138 -18.54 -6.01 22.26
C ALA A 138 -18.39 -6.50 20.80
N ASP A 139 -19.01 -5.83 19.83
CA ASP A 139 -18.95 -6.23 18.42
C ASP A 139 -17.54 -5.99 17.85
N PRO A 140 -16.85 -7.01 17.31
CA PRO A 140 -15.46 -6.87 16.87
C PRO A 140 -15.19 -5.84 15.77
N VAL A 141 -16.11 -5.64 14.83
CA VAL A 141 -15.96 -4.64 13.76
C VAL A 141 -16.15 -3.24 14.32
N LEU A 142 -17.24 -3.00 15.06
CA LEU A 142 -17.48 -1.70 15.70
C LEU A 142 -16.37 -1.34 16.69
N LEU A 143 -15.82 -2.34 17.40
CA LEU A 143 -14.68 -2.16 18.27
C LEU A 143 -13.42 -1.77 17.51
N ARG A 144 -13.04 -2.54 16.48
CA ARG A 144 -11.78 -2.30 15.75
C ARG A 144 -11.77 -0.90 15.14
N PHE A 145 -12.75 -0.59 14.31
CA PHE A 145 -12.82 0.69 13.62
C PHE A 145 -13.23 1.84 14.54
N GLY A 146 -13.93 1.55 15.64
CA GLY A 146 -14.25 2.52 16.66
C GLY A 146 -13.06 2.97 17.52
N ARG A 147 -12.00 2.15 17.59
CA ARG A 147 -10.81 2.39 18.39
C ARG A 147 -9.64 2.98 17.61
N MET A 148 -9.67 2.90 16.28
CA MET A 148 -8.64 3.43 15.41
C MET A 148 -8.97 4.86 14.97
N ALA A 149 -7.96 5.66 14.67
CA ALA A 149 -8.10 7.00 14.10
C ALA A 149 -8.52 6.93 12.62
N MET A 150 -9.75 6.49 12.41
CA MET A 150 -10.38 6.29 11.11
C MET A 150 -11.53 7.28 10.91
N ILE A 151 -12.04 7.38 9.69
CA ILE A 151 -13.15 8.28 9.34
C ILE A 151 -14.50 7.69 9.80
N GLU A 152 -14.61 6.36 9.81
CA GLU A 152 -15.83 5.60 10.06
C GLU A 152 -16.55 5.95 11.38
N PRO A 153 -15.89 6.13 12.53
CA PRO A 153 -16.55 6.52 13.77
C PRO A 153 -17.33 7.84 13.66
N PHE A 154 -16.73 8.84 13.02
CA PHE A 154 -17.32 10.17 12.83
C PHE A 154 -18.46 10.13 11.80
N ALA A 155 -18.26 9.36 10.72
CA ALA A 155 -19.28 9.15 9.69
C ALA A 155 -20.51 8.41 10.26
N LEU A 156 -20.29 7.37 11.05
CA LEU A 156 -21.36 6.65 11.74
C LEU A 156 -22.10 7.58 12.71
N PHE A 157 -21.37 8.41 13.46
CA PHE A 157 -21.96 9.39 14.39
C PHE A 157 -22.91 10.35 13.69
N THR A 158 -22.44 11.03 12.63
CA THR A 158 -23.26 11.98 11.88
C THR A 158 -24.45 11.29 11.19
N CYS A 159 -24.28 10.06 10.69
CA CYS A 159 -25.37 9.25 10.15
C CYS A 159 -26.42 8.90 11.22
N LEU A 160 -26.01 8.40 12.39
CA LEU A 160 -26.92 8.02 13.48
C LEU A 160 -27.67 9.23 14.04
N VAL A 161 -26.99 10.37 14.22
CA VAL A 161 -27.63 11.64 14.58
C VAL A 161 -28.69 12.03 13.54
N THR A 162 -28.36 11.93 12.24
CA THR A 162 -29.31 12.23 11.17
C THR A 162 -30.53 11.30 11.20
N LEU A 163 -30.34 10.00 11.44
CA LEU A 163 -31.45 9.04 11.60
C LEU A 163 -32.32 9.36 12.83
N HIS A 164 -31.71 9.75 13.95
CA HIS A 164 -32.43 10.18 15.14
C HIS A 164 -33.27 11.42 14.91
N LEU A 165 -32.73 12.41 14.18
CA LEU A 165 -33.43 13.64 13.82
C LEU A 165 -34.56 13.36 12.83
N ALA A 166 -34.32 12.55 11.81
CA ALA A 166 -35.33 12.16 10.84
C ALA A 166 -36.51 11.44 11.49
N MET A 167 -36.23 10.52 12.43
CA MET A 167 -37.27 9.85 13.22
C MET A 167 -37.99 10.83 14.17
N ALA A 168 -37.28 11.74 14.84
CA ALA A 168 -37.93 12.69 15.76
C ALA A 168 -38.81 13.73 15.04
N LEU A 169 -38.45 14.07 13.80
CA LEU A 169 -39.09 15.14 13.03
C LEU A 169 -40.05 14.63 11.95
N HIS A 170 -40.22 13.31 11.76
CA HIS A 170 -41.03 12.76 10.67
C HIS A 170 -42.48 13.29 10.64
N ALA A 171 -43.06 13.61 11.80
CA ALA A 171 -44.43 14.12 11.92
C ALA A 171 -44.49 15.67 11.90
N ARG A 172 -43.34 16.34 11.93
CA ARG A 172 -43.26 17.80 11.96
C ARG A 172 -43.44 18.37 10.55
N ARG A 173 -43.71 19.68 10.46
CA ARG A 173 -43.85 20.38 9.17
C ARG A 173 -42.51 20.37 8.41
N SER A 174 -42.59 20.32 7.07
CA SER A 174 -41.43 20.33 6.15
C SER A 174 -40.39 21.42 6.44
N ARG A 175 -40.84 22.57 6.98
CA ARG A 175 -39.97 23.70 7.34
C ARG A 175 -38.94 23.41 8.42
N TRP A 176 -39.14 22.36 9.21
CA TRP A 176 -38.19 21.92 10.23
C TRP A 176 -37.43 20.68 9.78
N PHE A 177 -38.14 19.73 9.15
CA PHE A 177 -37.53 18.49 8.68
C PHE A 177 -36.42 18.74 7.65
N VAL A 178 -36.72 19.46 6.57
CA VAL A 178 -35.78 19.66 5.45
C VAL A 178 -34.49 20.33 5.90
N PRO A 179 -34.51 21.48 6.62
CA PRO A 179 -33.25 22.09 7.02
C PRO A 179 -32.51 21.25 8.06
N VAL A 180 -33.16 20.79 9.13
CA VAL A 180 -32.43 20.09 10.20
C VAL A 180 -31.84 18.76 9.72
N VAL A 181 -32.62 17.96 8.97
CA VAL A 181 -32.16 16.66 8.44
C VAL A 181 -31.22 16.86 7.25
N GLY A 182 -31.44 17.88 6.42
CA GLY A 182 -30.56 18.21 5.29
C GLY A 182 -29.18 18.69 5.74
N LEU A 183 -29.11 19.55 6.77
CA LEU A 183 -27.84 19.99 7.37
C LEU A 183 -27.08 18.81 7.98
N ALA A 184 -27.76 18.02 8.82
CA ALA A 184 -27.14 16.84 9.44
C ALA A 184 -26.69 15.82 8.40
N GLY A 185 -27.49 15.59 7.35
CA GLY A 185 -27.14 14.73 6.22
C GLY A 185 -25.96 15.27 5.40
N GLY A 186 -25.88 16.58 5.17
CA GLY A 186 -24.78 17.19 4.46
C GLY A 186 -23.47 17.12 5.25
N LEU A 187 -23.52 17.32 6.57
CA LEU A 187 -22.37 17.08 7.46
C LEU A 187 -21.95 15.61 7.44
N ALA A 188 -22.90 14.67 7.37
CA ALA A 188 -22.57 13.26 7.23
C ALA A 188 -21.84 12.95 5.91
N LEU A 189 -22.30 13.51 4.78
CA LEU A 189 -21.62 13.36 3.48
C LEU A 189 -20.24 14.04 3.45
N LEU A 190 -20.10 15.20 4.08
CA LEU A 190 -18.82 15.89 4.25
C LEU A 190 -17.86 15.19 5.22
N THR A 191 -18.35 14.22 6.00
CA THR A 191 -17.51 13.31 6.80
C THR A 191 -17.12 12.08 6.00
N ASN A 192 -18.10 11.42 5.36
CA ASN A 192 -17.87 10.31 4.45
C ASN A 192 -19.06 10.13 3.49
N GLU A 193 -18.78 10.10 2.20
CA GLU A 193 -19.77 9.95 1.12
C GLU A 193 -20.53 8.62 1.21
N VAL A 194 -19.89 7.57 1.74
CA VAL A 194 -20.50 6.24 1.95
C VAL A 194 -21.70 6.31 2.91
N GLY A 195 -21.76 7.33 3.77
CA GLY A 195 -22.91 7.57 4.66
C GLY A 195 -24.24 7.73 3.93
N VAL A 196 -24.24 8.07 2.62
CA VAL A 196 -25.44 8.26 1.80
C VAL A 196 -26.41 7.08 1.89
N PHE A 197 -25.91 5.84 1.97
CA PHE A 197 -26.76 4.65 2.07
C PHE A 197 -27.61 4.66 3.34
N MET A 198 -27.03 5.07 4.48
CA MET A 198 -27.79 5.24 5.71
C MET A 198 -28.80 6.40 5.60
N LEU A 199 -28.43 7.50 4.94
CA LEU A 199 -29.30 8.66 4.74
C LEU A 199 -30.54 8.38 3.88
N LEU A 200 -30.54 7.31 3.07
CA LEU A 200 -31.70 6.85 2.31
C LEU A 200 -32.78 6.16 3.16
N THR A 201 -32.48 5.80 4.42
CA THR A 201 -33.41 5.12 5.33
C THR A 201 -34.77 5.82 5.48
N PRO A 202 -34.86 7.13 5.80
CA PRO A 202 -36.15 7.83 5.89
C PRO A 202 -36.93 7.83 4.57
N LEU A 203 -36.25 7.90 3.42
CA LEU A 203 -36.88 7.81 2.10
C LEU A 203 -37.48 6.42 1.87
N VAL A 204 -36.73 5.35 2.14
CA VAL A 204 -37.23 3.97 2.03
C VAL A 204 -38.40 3.75 3.00
N TYR A 205 -38.33 4.27 4.22
CA TYR A 205 -39.46 4.23 5.17
C TYR A 205 -40.71 4.90 4.61
N ALA A 206 -40.56 6.09 4.00
CA ALA A 206 -41.65 6.83 3.36
C ALA A 206 -42.27 6.02 2.20
N LEU A 207 -41.44 5.42 1.36
CA LEU A 207 -41.85 4.60 0.23
C LEU A 207 -42.59 3.33 0.67
N LEU A 208 -42.05 2.60 1.67
CA LEU A 208 -42.71 1.44 2.26
C LEU A 208 -44.07 1.81 2.90
N GLY A 209 -44.19 3.03 3.41
CA GLY A 209 -45.42 3.58 3.96
C GLY A 209 -46.38 4.19 2.94
N ARG A 210 -45.95 4.33 1.66
CA ARG A 210 -46.65 5.08 0.61
C ARG A 210 -46.97 6.53 0.97
N ASP A 211 -46.15 7.15 1.83
CA ASP A 211 -46.32 8.54 2.24
C ASP A 211 -45.66 9.50 1.24
N ARG A 212 -46.40 9.88 0.18
CA ARG A 212 -45.91 10.79 -0.87
C ARG A 212 -45.48 12.16 -0.35
N ARG A 213 -46.04 12.60 0.78
CA ARG A 213 -45.63 13.88 1.38
C ARG A 213 -44.26 13.71 2.04
N PHE A 214 -44.07 12.65 2.81
CA PHE A 214 -42.80 12.38 3.46
C PHE A 214 -41.70 12.03 2.45
N VAL A 215 -42.01 11.34 1.36
CA VAL A 215 -41.07 11.12 0.23
C VAL A 215 -40.52 12.45 -0.29
N ARG A 216 -41.39 13.43 -0.59
CA ARG A 216 -40.95 14.76 -1.06
C ARG A 216 -40.08 15.48 -0.02
N GLN A 217 -40.38 15.35 1.26
CA GLN A 217 -39.56 15.93 2.33
C GLN A 217 -38.19 15.27 2.43
N CYS A 218 -38.12 13.94 2.29
CA CYS A 218 -36.86 13.20 2.29
C CYS A 218 -36.00 13.56 1.08
N LEU A 219 -36.59 13.63 -0.12
CA LEU A 219 -35.88 14.06 -1.33
C LEU A 219 -35.37 15.49 -1.22
N ALA A 220 -36.17 16.41 -0.67
CA ALA A 220 -35.73 17.78 -0.44
C ALA A 220 -34.61 17.86 0.60
N ALA A 221 -34.66 17.06 1.67
CA ALA A 221 -33.58 16.98 2.66
C ALA A 221 -32.30 16.39 2.06
N LEU A 222 -32.41 15.36 1.21
CA LEU A 222 -31.27 14.78 0.50
C LEU A 222 -30.65 15.77 -0.50
N ALA A 223 -31.47 16.50 -1.26
CA ALA A 223 -30.99 17.55 -2.16
C ALA A 223 -30.27 18.66 -1.38
N ALA A 224 -30.79 19.05 -0.21
CA ALA A 224 -30.16 19.99 0.71
C ALA A 224 -28.81 19.46 1.26
N ALA A 225 -28.72 18.17 1.57
CA ALA A 225 -27.49 17.53 1.98
C ALA A 225 -26.43 17.51 0.86
N LEU A 226 -26.83 17.17 -0.37
CA LEU A 226 -25.96 17.19 -1.54
C LEU A 226 -25.47 18.60 -1.88
N ALA A 227 -26.34 19.61 -1.75
CA ALA A 227 -25.95 21.00 -1.93
C ALA A 227 -24.86 21.43 -0.93
N LEU A 228 -24.92 20.96 0.31
CA LEU A 228 -23.86 21.21 1.29
C LEU A 228 -22.59 20.41 0.97
N TRP A 229 -22.72 19.17 0.48
CA TRP A 229 -21.58 18.37 0.03
C TRP A 229 -20.81 19.05 -1.13
N CYS A 230 -21.49 19.80 -2.00
CA CYS A 230 -20.84 20.57 -3.08
C CYS A 230 -19.79 21.58 -2.58
N VAL A 231 -19.76 21.94 -1.28
CA VAL A 231 -18.65 22.71 -0.69
C VAL A 231 -17.30 22.02 -0.90
N PHE A 232 -17.27 20.69 -0.93
CA PHE A 232 -16.04 19.93 -1.23
C PHE A 232 -15.58 20.10 -2.68
N VAL A 233 -16.54 20.14 -3.62
CA VAL A 233 -16.26 20.42 -5.03
C VAL A 233 -15.74 21.85 -5.20
N LEU A 234 -16.36 22.81 -4.50
CA LEU A 234 -15.92 24.20 -4.51
C LEU A 234 -14.50 24.36 -3.96
N TRP A 235 -14.13 23.62 -2.91
CA TRP A 235 -12.76 23.63 -2.40
C TRP A 235 -11.74 23.17 -3.44
N ALA A 236 -12.03 22.12 -4.20
CA ALA A 236 -11.14 21.68 -5.28
C ALA A 236 -11.00 22.75 -6.39
N VAL A 237 -12.06 23.50 -6.67
CA VAL A 237 -12.03 24.65 -7.60
C VAL A 237 -11.18 25.79 -7.04
N GLU A 238 -11.38 26.14 -5.77
CA GLU A 238 -10.62 27.19 -5.06
C GLU A 238 -9.12 26.89 -5.01
N LEU A 239 -8.74 25.61 -4.89
CA LEU A 239 -7.36 25.15 -4.94
C LEU A 239 -6.77 25.09 -6.36
N GLY A 240 -7.58 25.24 -7.41
CA GLY A 240 -7.14 25.09 -8.81
C GLY A 240 -6.83 23.64 -9.22
N VAL A 241 -7.33 22.65 -8.47
CA VAL A 241 -7.07 21.20 -8.68
C VAL A 241 -8.34 20.45 -9.10
N PHE A 242 -9.30 21.14 -9.70
CA PHE A 242 -10.59 20.56 -10.10
C PHE A 242 -10.43 19.36 -11.05
N THR A 243 -9.46 19.39 -11.98
CA THR A 243 -9.21 18.26 -12.89
C THR A 243 -8.79 17.02 -12.10
N SER A 244 -7.82 17.13 -11.19
CA SER A 244 -7.38 16.05 -10.30
C SER A 244 -8.54 15.55 -9.43
N PHE A 245 -9.40 16.45 -8.96
CA PHE A 245 -10.60 16.09 -8.21
C PHE A 245 -11.55 15.21 -9.04
N VAL A 246 -11.86 15.63 -10.27
CA VAL A 246 -12.73 14.87 -11.17
C VAL A 246 -12.12 13.51 -11.49
N GLU A 247 -10.82 13.44 -11.76
CA GLU A 247 -10.11 12.19 -11.99
C GLU A 247 -10.22 11.25 -10.78
N ILE A 248 -9.83 11.70 -9.59
CA ILE A 248 -9.87 10.91 -8.35
C ILE A 248 -11.30 10.47 -8.03
N LYS A 249 -12.30 11.34 -8.22
CA LYS A 249 -13.71 10.99 -8.00
C LYS A 249 -14.27 10.06 -9.06
N SER A 250 -13.77 10.14 -10.30
CA SER A 250 -14.11 9.19 -11.35
C SER A 250 -13.54 7.81 -11.02
N VAL A 251 -12.28 7.72 -10.62
CA VAL A 251 -11.67 6.46 -10.14
C VAL A 251 -12.40 5.93 -8.91
N THR A 252 -12.78 6.81 -7.96
CA THR A 252 -13.58 6.41 -6.78
C THR A 252 -14.95 5.88 -7.19
N LEU A 253 -15.61 6.49 -8.17
CA LEU A 253 -16.88 6.03 -8.71
C LEU A 253 -16.72 4.69 -9.44
N LEU A 254 -15.67 4.51 -10.24
CA LEU A 254 -15.36 3.24 -10.89
C LEU A 254 -15.07 2.12 -9.87
N ARG A 255 -14.36 2.44 -8.77
CA ARG A 255 -14.16 1.53 -7.63
C ARG A 255 -15.46 1.19 -6.93
N LEU A 256 -16.35 2.18 -6.75
CA LEU A 256 -17.68 1.98 -6.18
C LEU A 256 -18.46 1.01 -7.07
N LEU A 257 -18.57 1.31 -8.37
CA LEU A 257 -19.25 0.51 -9.39
C LEU A 257 -18.67 -0.90 -9.60
N GLY A 258 -17.51 -1.19 -9.03
CA GLY A 258 -16.86 -2.49 -9.13
C GLY A 258 -16.04 -2.71 -10.40
N VAL A 259 -15.84 -1.65 -11.19
CA VAL A 259 -15.00 -1.67 -12.39
C VAL A 259 -13.53 -1.77 -12.00
N VAL A 260 -13.11 -1.04 -10.96
CA VAL A 260 -11.73 -1.04 -10.46
C VAL A 260 -11.66 -1.72 -9.10
N GLN A 261 -11.05 -2.90 -9.03
CA GLN A 261 -10.94 -3.72 -7.82
C GLN A 261 -9.49 -3.84 -7.34
N ILE A 262 -8.88 -2.71 -6.98
CA ILE A 262 -7.49 -2.65 -6.51
C ILE A 262 -7.30 -3.05 -5.03
N THR A 263 -8.40 -3.16 -4.26
CA THR A 263 -8.39 -3.37 -2.80
C THR A 263 -9.55 -4.27 -2.38
N GLY A 264 -9.47 -4.82 -1.16
CA GLY A 264 -10.52 -5.65 -0.59
C GLY A 264 -10.54 -7.09 -1.12
N TRP A 265 -11.57 -7.86 -0.75
CA TRP A 265 -11.64 -9.30 -1.03
C TRP A 265 -12.05 -9.66 -2.47
N ASN A 266 -12.38 -8.65 -3.28
CA ASN A 266 -12.71 -8.84 -4.69
C ASN A 266 -11.52 -8.54 -5.62
N ARG A 267 -10.34 -8.19 -5.10
CA ARG A 267 -9.16 -7.94 -5.95
C ARG A 267 -8.69 -9.23 -6.67
N PRO A 268 -8.05 -9.11 -7.85
CA PRO A 268 -7.51 -10.26 -8.57
C PRO A 268 -6.61 -11.14 -7.68
N GLY A 269 -6.73 -12.46 -7.84
CA GLY A 269 -5.94 -13.45 -7.10
C GLY A 269 -6.38 -13.74 -5.66
N VAL A 270 -7.43 -13.09 -5.14
CA VAL A 270 -7.96 -13.35 -3.78
C VAL A 270 -9.35 -13.97 -3.83
N SER A 271 -9.55 -15.05 -3.06
CA SER A 271 -10.85 -15.69 -2.91
C SER A 271 -11.63 -15.09 -1.74
N PHE A 272 -12.87 -14.66 -1.97
CA PHE A 272 -13.79 -14.19 -0.92
C PHE A 272 -13.92 -15.19 0.23
N VAL A 273 -14.02 -16.49 -0.08
CA VAL A 273 -14.17 -17.55 0.94
C VAL A 273 -12.90 -17.67 1.77
N SER A 274 -11.72 -17.56 1.14
CA SER A 274 -10.45 -17.56 1.86
C SER A 274 -10.32 -16.35 2.79
N GLY A 275 -10.69 -15.15 2.33
CA GLY A 275 -10.68 -13.94 3.16
C GLY A 275 -11.64 -14.04 4.36
N LEU A 276 -12.84 -14.59 4.14
CA LEU A 276 -13.80 -14.83 5.23
C LEU A 276 -13.25 -15.84 6.25
N ALA A 277 -12.68 -16.96 5.78
CA ALA A 277 -12.12 -18.00 6.64
C ALA A 277 -10.93 -17.49 7.46
N GLU A 278 -10.09 -16.65 6.86
CA GLU A 278 -8.93 -16.05 7.50
C GLU A 278 -9.32 -15.07 8.62
N GLN A 279 -10.41 -14.33 8.42
CA GLN A 279 -10.87 -13.29 9.35
C GLN A 279 -11.93 -13.79 10.35
N VAL A 280 -12.43 -15.03 10.22
CA VAL A 280 -13.49 -15.57 11.07
C VAL A 280 -13.13 -15.52 12.56
N ASN A 281 -11.86 -15.77 12.89
CA ASN A 281 -11.37 -15.74 14.26
C ASN A 281 -11.46 -14.35 14.90
N GLN A 282 -11.44 -13.29 14.09
CA GLN A 282 -11.55 -11.92 14.56
C GLN A 282 -13.01 -11.43 14.57
N TYR A 283 -13.79 -11.77 13.53
CA TYR A 283 -15.11 -11.17 13.30
C TYR A 283 -16.31 -12.13 13.38
N ALA A 284 -16.15 -13.34 13.92
CA ALA A 284 -17.23 -14.33 14.02
C ALA A 284 -18.54 -13.74 14.61
N ALA A 285 -18.45 -12.98 15.70
CA ALA A 285 -19.63 -12.34 16.31
C ALA A 285 -20.35 -11.40 15.33
N SER A 286 -19.61 -10.55 14.63
CA SER A 286 -20.14 -9.63 13.62
C SER A 286 -20.79 -10.39 12.46
N TYR A 287 -20.18 -11.47 11.98
CA TYR A 287 -20.76 -12.31 10.91
C TYR A 287 -22.06 -13.00 11.34
N VAL A 288 -22.13 -13.50 12.58
CA VAL A 288 -23.37 -14.08 13.13
C VAL A 288 -24.46 -13.00 13.22
N VAL A 289 -24.12 -11.81 13.70
CA VAL A 289 -25.07 -10.68 13.76
C VAL A 289 -25.57 -10.27 12.37
N LEU A 290 -24.68 -10.21 11.38
CA LEU A 290 -25.07 -9.96 9.98
C LEU A 290 -25.97 -11.07 9.42
N ALA A 291 -25.68 -12.33 9.70
CA ALA A 291 -26.56 -13.43 9.29
C ALA A 291 -27.95 -13.32 9.94
N LEU A 292 -28.02 -13.05 11.26
CA LEU A 292 -29.27 -12.87 11.99
C LEU A 292 -30.04 -11.64 11.52
N GLY A 293 -29.35 -10.54 11.19
CA GLY A 293 -29.94 -9.35 10.60
C GLY A 293 -30.49 -9.58 9.19
N ALA A 294 -29.83 -10.41 8.37
CA ALA A 294 -30.35 -10.81 7.06
C ALA A 294 -31.63 -11.64 7.20
N VAL A 295 -31.63 -12.61 8.13
CA VAL A 295 -32.84 -13.39 8.48
C VAL A 295 -33.96 -12.47 8.99
N ALA A 296 -33.62 -11.49 9.84
CA ALA A 296 -34.56 -10.49 10.33
C ALA A 296 -35.20 -9.69 9.19
N THR A 297 -34.38 -9.28 8.22
CA THR A 297 -34.82 -8.54 7.02
C THR A 297 -35.79 -9.36 6.19
N ALA A 298 -35.41 -10.60 5.85
CA ALA A 298 -36.26 -11.53 5.11
C ALA A 298 -37.59 -11.79 5.85
N TRP A 299 -37.54 -11.98 7.17
CA TRP A 299 -38.73 -12.20 7.98
C TRP A 299 -39.65 -10.99 8.01
N LEU A 300 -39.13 -9.77 8.19
CA LEU A 300 -39.92 -8.53 8.19
C LEU A 300 -40.54 -8.23 6.82
N LEU A 301 -39.85 -8.56 5.71
CA LEU A 301 -40.41 -8.42 4.36
C LEU A 301 -41.70 -9.22 4.15
N LEU A 302 -41.87 -10.32 4.88
CA LEU A 302 -43.04 -11.20 4.82
C LEU A 302 -44.17 -10.79 5.78
N ARG A 303 -44.05 -9.64 6.47
CA ARG A 303 -45.03 -9.17 7.46
C ARG A 303 -45.68 -7.84 7.07
N ARG A 304 -46.89 -7.63 7.61
CA ARG A 304 -47.55 -6.33 7.71
C ARG A 304 -46.90 -5.59 8.87
N LEU A 305 -46.44 -4.37 8.61
CA LEU A 305 -45.53 -3.65 9.50
C LEU A 305 -46.21 -2.44 10.12
N GLY A 306 -46.16 -2.33 11.44
CA GLY A 306 -46.38 -1.07 12.14
C GLY A 306 -45.26 -0.04 11.87
N PRO A 307 -45.38 1.20 12.35
CA PRO A 307 -44.41 2.26 12.11
C PRO A 307 -42.97 1.88 12.52
N SER A 308 -42.76 1.41 13.76
CA SER A 308 -41.43 1.04 14.27
C SER A 308 -40.79 -0.11 13.47
N ALA A 309 -41.56 -1.18 13.19
CA ALA A 309 -41.08 -2.31 12.39
C ALA A 309 -40.76 -1.93 10.93
N ARG A 310 -41.50 -0.97 10.36
CA ARG A 310 -41.27 -0.45 9.02
C ARG A 310 -40.01 0.41 8.97
N TRP A 311 -39.75 1.22 10.00
CA TRP A 311 -38.52 2.00 10.09
C TRP A 311 -37.31 1.08 10.21
N LEU A 312 -37.39 0.08 11.08
CA LEU A 312 -36.35 -0.95 11.20
C LEU A 312 -36.11 -1.67 9.86
N LEU A 313 -37.17 -2.08 9.15
CA LEU A 313 -37.02 -2.69 7.83
C LEU A 313 -36.38 -1.72 6.83
N ALA A 314 -36.76 -0.44 6.82
CA ALA A 314 -36.16 0.54 5.93
C ALA A 314 -34.65 0.68 6.17
N TRP A 315 -34.24 0.71 7.44
CA TRP A 315 -32.82 0.78 7.82
C TRP A 315 -32.06 -0.49 7.44
N LEU A 316 -32.67 -1.66 7.66
CA LEU A 316 -32.10 -2.93 7.20
C LEU A 316 -31.96 -2.98 5.69
N LEU A 317 -32.98 -2.57 4.93
CA LEU A 317 -32.93 -2.61 3.47
C LEU A 317 -31.83 -1.73 2.91
N THR A 318 -31.65 -0.52 3.44
CA THR A 318 -30.56 0.36 2.98
C THR A 318 -29.18 -0.17 3.38
N SER A 319 -29.02 -0.66 4.61
CA SER A 319 -27.78 -1.26 5.10
C SER A 319 -27.41 -2.54 4.35
N TYR A 320 -28.35 -3.47 4.11
CA TYR A 320 -28.08 -4.71 3.37
C TYR A 320 -28.00 -4.49 1.87
N ALA A 321 -28.66 -3.49 1.29
CA ALA A 321 -28.42 -3.12 -0.10
C ALA A 321 -26.97 -2.65 -0.28
N PHE A 322 -26.47 -1.82 0.63
CA PHE A 322 -25.06 -1.43 0.65
C PHE A 322 -24.12 -2.62 0.88
N GLY A 323 -24.38 -3.46 1.87
CA GLY A 323 -23.56 -4.64 2.14
C GLY A 323 -23.56 -5.66 0.99
N ALA A 324 -24.70 -5.91 0.36
CA ALA A 324 -24.78 -6.77 -0.82
C ALA A 324 -24.01 -6.15 -1.99
N TYR A 325 -24.10 -4.82 -2.17
CA TYR A 325 -23.36 -4.12 -3.20
C TYR A 325 -21.85 -4.21 -3.02
N THR A 326 -21.33 -4.00 -1.81
CA THR A 326 -19.88 -4.08 -1.55
C THR A 326 -19.35 -5.50 -1.73
N VAL A 327 -20.13 -6.53 -1.39
CA VAL A 327 -19.77 -7.94 -1.62
C VAL A 327 -19.83 -8.29 -3.12
N LEU A 328 -20.91 -7.93 -3.79
CA LEU A 328 -21.19 -8.39 -5.15
C LEU A 328 -20.47 -7.56 -6.23
N LEU A 329 -20.25 -6.28 -6.02
CA LEU A 329 -19.70 -5.39 -7.06
C LEU A 329 -18.49 -4.62 -6.54
N GLY A 330 -18.57 -4.04 -5.35
CA GLY A 330 -17.56 -3.12 -4.83
C GLY A 330 -16.24 -3.77 -4.36
N THR A 331 -15.37 -2.91 -3.83
CA THR A 331 -14.16 -3.28 -3.10
C THR A 331 -14.52 -3.65 -1.67
N LEU A 332 -14.92 -4.90 -1.42
CA LEU A 332 -15.31 -5.34 -0.09
C LEU A 332 -14.15 -5.16 0.91
N ASN A 333 -14.24 -4.09 1.70
CA ASN A 333 -13.35 -3.79 2.83
C ASN A 333 -14.14 -3.94 4.13
N GLU A 334 -13.51 -4.50 5.16
CA GLU A 334 -14.17 -4.84 6.43
C GLU A 334 -14.74 -3.60 7.14
N GLN A 335 -14.14 -2.43 6.94
CA GLN A 335 -14.59 -1.16 7.54
C GLN A 335 -16.00 -0.74 7.09
N PHE A 336 -16.46 -1.19 5.92
CA PHE A 336 -17.81 -0.88 5.45
C PHE A 336 -18.91 -1.58 6.26
N PHE A 337 -18.59 -2.64 7.00
CA PHE A 337 -19.56 -3.29 7.88
C PHE A 337 -20.02 -2.38 9.04
N VAL A 338 -19.28 -1.31 9.37
CA VAL A 338 -19.69 -0.28 10.34
C VAL A 338 -21.05 0.35 9.98
N TYR A 339 -21.40 0.44 8.70
CA TYR A 339 -22.68 0.99 8.22
C TYR A 339 -23.83 -0.04 8.16
N VAL A 340 -23.51 -1.33 8.29
CA VAL A 340 -24.48 -2.44 8.19
C VAL A 340 -24.86 -3.01 9.55
N LEU A 341 -23.86 -3.19 10.41
CA LEU A 341 -23.98 -3.81 11.72
C LEU A 341 -24.98 -3.13 12.66
N PRO A 342 -25.05 -1.79 12.77
CA PRO A 342 -26.01 -1.13 13.66
C PRO A 342 -27.47 -1.55 13.42
N ALA A 343 -27.89 -1.63 12.15
CA ALA A 343 -29.24 -2.07 11.80
C ALA A 343 -29.46 -3.55 12.13
N ALA A 344 -28.47 -4.39 11.81
CA ALA A 344 -28.49 -5.82 12.05
C ALA A 344 -28.55 -6.17 13.55
N LEU A 345 -27.76 -5.47 14.37
CA LEU A 345 -27.74 -5.59 15.84
C LEU A 345 -29.11 -5.27 16.43
N VAL A 346 -29.65 -4.08 16.11
CA VAL A 346 -30.95 -3.63 16.61
C VAL A 346 -32.05 -4.60 16.19
N ALA A 347 -32.03 -5.06 14.93
CA ALA A 347 -33.01 -6.02 14.44
C ALA A 347 -32.95 -7.37 15.17
N THR A 348 -31.74 -7.89 15.36
CA THR A 348 -31.49 -9.17 16.04
C THR A 348 -32.02 -9.14 17.48
N VAL A 349 -31.70 -8.08 18.23
CA VAL A 349 -32.15 -7.93 19.63
C VAL A 349 -33.66 -7.74 19.72
N LEU A 350 -34.26 -6.87 18.90
CA LEU A 350 -35.70 -6.61 18.95
C LEU A 350 -36.54 -7.80 18.51
N LEU A 351 -36.10 -8.58 17.50
CA LEU A 351 -36.79 -9.79 17.11
C LEU A 351 -36.69 -10.89 18.15
N THR A 352 -35.52 -11.05 18.79
CA THR A 352 -35.35 -11.94 19.94
C THR A 352 -36.36 -11.57 21.04
N GLY A 353 -36.42 -10.28 21.42
CA GLY A 353 -37.40 -9.75 22.36
C GLY A 353 -38.86 -10.05 21.99
N ARG A 354 -39.19 -10.05 20.70
CA ARG A 354 -40.52 -10.45 20.21
C ARG A 354 -40.77 -11.95 20.41
N PHE A 355 -39.86 -12.82 19.98
CA PHE A 355 -40.09 -14.26 20.02
C PHE A 355 -40.24 -14.78 21.45
N LEU A 356 -39.54 -14.15 22.40
CA LEU A 356 -39.68 -14.41 23.84
C LEU A 356 -41.10 -14.15 24.37
N VAL A 357 -41.79 -13.16 23.81
CA VAL A 357 -43.12 -12.73 24.29
C VAL A 357 -44.25 -13.38 23.47
N ALA A 358 -44.02 -13.65 22.19
CA ALA A 358 -45.08 -14.01 21.24
C ALA A 358 -45.07 -15.47 20.75
N ALA A 359 -43.98 -16.23 20.89
CA ALA A 359 -43.86 -17.57 20.30
C ALA A 359 -43.69 -18.66 21.36
N ARG A 360 -44.29 -19.83 21.14
CA ARG A 360 -43.99 -21.11 21.83
C ARG A 360 -42.60 -21.67 21.46
N TRP A 361 -41.66 -20.81 21.10
CA TRP A 361 -40.27 -21.23 20.95
C TRP A 361 -39.66 -21.32 22.35
N PRO A 362 -38.78 -22.29 22.63
CA PRO A 362 -38.08 -22.32 23.90
C PRO A 362 -37.27 -21.02 24.00
N ALA A 363 -37.71 -20.11 24.89
CA ALA A 363 -37.08 -18.82 25.16
C ALA A 363 -35.56 -18.92 25.38
N GLY A 364 -35.09 -20.10 25.82
CA GLY A 364 -33.69 -20.46 25.92
C GLY A 364 -32.90 -20.33 24.61
N VAL A 365 -33.44 -20.69 23.44
CA VAL A 365 -32.68 -20.68 22.17
C VAL A 365 -32.34 -19.25 21.74
N ALA A 366 -33.29 -18.32 21.87
CA ALA A 366 -33.08 -16.94 21.45
C ALA A 366 -32.06 -16.22 22.36
N TRP A 367 -32.14 -16.44 23.68
CA TRP A 367 -31.14 -15.96 24.63
C TRP A 367 -29.79 -16.64 24.48
N LEU A 368 -29.77 -17.93 24.16
CA LEU A 368 -28.54 -18.67 23.86
C LEU A 368 -27.83 -18.05 22.66
N LEU A 369 -28.54 -17.72 21.57
CA LEU A 369 -27.93 -17.08 20.40
C LEU A 369 -27.32 -15.72 20.74
N LEU A 370 -28.02 -14.86 21.49
CA LEU A 370 -27.46 -13.58 21.94
C LEU A 370 -26.28 -13.79 22.90
N GLY A 371 -26.35 -14.79 23.77
CA GLY A 371 -25.27 -15.20 24.66
C GLY A 371 -24.04 -15.67 23.89
N VAL A 372 -24.21 -16.46 22.83
CA VAL A 372 -23.13 -16.91 21.94
C VAL A 372 -22.48 -15.71 21.24
N VAL A 373 -23.27 -14.79 20.68
CA VAL A 373 -22.73 -13.56 20.07
C VAL A 373 -21.91 -12.76 21.09
N LEU A 374 -22.42 -12.61 22.31
CA LEU A 374 -21.72 -11.91 23.38
C LEU A 374 -20.42 -12.60 23.78
N VAL A 375 -20.44 -13.92 23.94
CA VAL A 375 -19.24 -14.71 24.28
C VAL A 375 -18.20 -14.61 23.16
N LEU A 376 -18.61 -14.74 21.89
CA LEU A 376 -17.71 -14.57 20.75
C LEU A 376 -17.10 -13.15 20.69
N GLY A 377 -17.93 -12.11 20.89
CA GLY A 377 -17.49 -10.72 20.87
C GLY A 377 -16.52 -10.39 22.01
N THR A 378 -16.87 -10.79 23.24
CA THR A 378 -16.02 -10.59 24.43
C THR A 378 -14.73 -11.41 24.38
N THR A 379 -14.76 -12.63 23.82
CA THR A 379 -13.57 -13.45 23.61
C THR A 379 -12.65 -12.81 22.57
N SER A 380 -13.21 -12.32 21.45
CA SER A 380 -12.44 -11.56 20.46
C SER A 380 -11.83 -10.31 21.09
N TRP A 381 -12.62 -9.54 21.85
CA TRP A 381 -12.12 -8.37 22.55
C TRP A 381 -10.98 -8.70 23.52
N ALA A 382 -11.13 -9.75 24.33
CA ALA A 382 -10.09 -10.19 25.25
C ALA A 382 -8.81 -10.56 24.49
N ARG A 383 -8.93 -11.36 23.43
CA ARG A 383 -7.81 -11.84 22.62
C ARG A 383 -7.02 -10.71 21.96
N PHE A 384 -7.69 -9.68 21.45
CA PHE A 384 -7.03 -8.65 20.66
C PHE A 384 -6.66 -7.40 21.48
N TYR A 385 -7.41 -7.06 22.54
CA TYR A 385 -7.25 -5.78 23.23
C TYR A 385 -6.78 -5.87 24.68
N THR A 386 -6.75 -7.05 25.32
CA THR A 386 -6.17 -7.16 26.68
C THR A 386 -4.66 -7.38 26.67
N THR A 387 -4.13 -7.91 25.56
CA THR A 387 -2.69 -8.07 25.34
C THR A 387 -2.14 -6.89 24.56
N ARG A 388 -0.82 -6.73 24.63
CA ARG A 388 -0.07 -5.75 23.84
C ARG A 388 -0.08 -6.15 22.36
N ASN A 389 -0.43 -5.21 21.49
CA ASN A 389 -0.53 -5.34 20.04
C ASN A 389 -0.07 -4.03 19.39
N ASP A 390 1.13 -3.56 19.71
CA ASP A 390 1.73 -2.30 19.24
C ASP A 390 3.07 -2.56 18.55
N GLY A 391 3.14 -3.65 17.78
CA GLY A 391 4.38 -4.12 17.17
C GLY A 391 5.01 -3.07 16.26
N LEU A 392 4.20 -2.31 15.52
CA LEU A 392 4.68 -1.26 14.62
C LEU A 392 5.32 -0.10 15.40
N ALA A 393 4.65 0.40 16.44
CA ALA A 393 5.17 1.48 17.28
C ALA A 393 6.50 1.10 17.94
N ARG A 394 6.61 -0.15 18.42
CA ARG A 394 7.86 -0.66 19.01
C ARG A 394 8.98 -0.84 18.00
N LEU A 395 8.65 -1.28 16.78
CA LEU A 395 9.60 -1.40 15.69
C LEU A 395 10.16 -0.04 15.30
N VAL A 396 9.30 0.97 15.14
CA VAL A 396 9.68 2.36 14.86
C VAL A 396 10.60 2.89 15.97
N ALA A 397 10.20 2.75 17.24
CA ALA A 397 11.03 3.18 18.37
C ALA A 397 12.39 2.47 18.42
N TYR A 398 12.44 1.17 18.07
CA TYR A 398 13.71 0.44 17.97
C TYR A 398 14.60 0.99 16.86
N VAL A 399 14.04 1.24 15.67
CA VAL A 399 14.77 1.81 14.53
C VAL A 399 15.35 3.16 14.90
N GLU A 400 14.57 4.05 15.51
CA GLU A 400 15.03 5.39 15.92
C GLU A 400 16.15 5.31 16.98
N ALA A 401 16.03 4.39 17.93
CA ALA A 401 16.99 4.27 19.03
C ALA A 401 18.30 3.55 18.65
N ASN A 402 18.26 2.62 17.68
CA ASN A 402 19.37 1.70 17.43
C ASN A 402 20.03 1.87 16.05
N LEU A 403 19.39 2.58 15.11
CA LEU A 403 19.92 2.74 13.76
C LEU A 403 20.22 4.21 13.45
N PRO A 404 21.37 4.52 12.81
CA PRO A 404 21.69 5.89 12.43
C PRO A 404 20.65 6.44 11.43
N ALA A 405 20.36 7.74 11.48
CA ALA A 405 19.30 8.37 10.68
C ALA A 405 19.49 8.22 9.16
N CYS A 406 20.74 8.14 8.71
CA CYS A 406 21.11 7.89 7.31
C CYS A 406 20.75 6.48 6.81
N ALA A 407 20.53 5.52 7.70
CA ALA A 407 20.35 4.13 7.29
C ALA A 407 19.03 3.95 6.55
N ALA A 408 19.14 3.55 5.27
CA ALA A 408 18.04 3.18 4.41
C ALA A 408 17.42 1.86 4.86
N LEU A 409 16.10 1.79 4.83
CA LEU A 409 15.34 0.58 5.17
C LEU A 409 14.54 0.12 3.95
N ASN A 410 14.62 -1.15 3.60
CA ASN A 410 13.70 -1.75 2.64
C ASN A 410 12.47 -2.24 3.41
N ALA A 411 11.34 -1.57 3.20
CA ALA A 411 10.09 -1.94 3.84
C ALA A 411 9.28 -2.88 2.95
N THR A 412 8.82 -3.99 3.52
CA THR A 412 7.82 -4.84 2.86
C THR A 412 6.41 -4.31 3.11
N GLY A 413 5.54 -4.45 2.11
CA GLY A 413 4.16 -3.94 2.13
C GLY A 413 4.07 -2.54 1.52
N ASP A 414 3.21 -1.70 2.09
CA ASP A 414 3.08 -0.30 1.69
C ASP A 414 4.20 0.51 2.35
N THR A 415 5.17 1.00 1.56
CA THR A 415 6.36 1.71 2.07
C THR A 415 6.02 3.05 2.71
N GLU A 416 5.03 3.74 2.14
CA GLU A 416 4.60 5.08 2.54
C GLU A 416 4.22 5.18 4.02
N ARG A 417 3.68 4.11 4.64
CA ARG A 417 3.42 4.12 6.10
C ARG A 417 4.70 4.34 6.91
N PHE A 418 5.82 3.75 6.47
CA PHE A 418 7.09 3.90 7.17
C PHE A 418 7.76 5.22 6.85
N GLU A 419 7.58 5.76 5.64
CA GLU A 419 8.05 7.10 5.28
C GLU A 419 7.45 8.16 6.19
N GLN A 420 6.15 8.02 6.51
CA GLN A 420 5.46 8.93 7.41
C GLN A 420 5.83 8.70 8.89
N LEU A 421 6.05 7.45 9.31
CA LEU A 421 6.42 7.11 10.70
C LEU A 421 7.89 7.38 11.04
N LEU A 422 8.79 7.38 10.04
CA LEU A 422 10.23 7.59 10.20
C LEU A 422 10.66 8.78 9.32
N PRO A 423 10.17 10.00 9.59
CA PRO A 423 10.42 11.15 8.73
C PRO A 423 11.92 11.44 8.61
N GLY A 424 12.37 11.72 7.38
CA GLY A 424 13.78 12.02 7.07
C GLY A 424 14.68 10.79 6.95
N ARG A 425 14.17 9.58 7.18
CA ARG A 425 14.91 8.33 6.92
C ARG A 425 14.59 7.82 5.50
N PRO A 426 15.58 7.35 4.73
CA PRO A 426 15.31 6.74 3.43
C PRO A 426 14.56 5.42 3.61
N ILE A 427 13.34 5.35 3.09
CA ILE A 427 12.56 4.10 3.00
C ILE A 427 12.51 3.70 1.54
N THR A 428 12.66 2.41 1.28
CA THR A 428 12.69 1.84 -0.06
C THR A 428 11.71 0.68 -0.16
N GLY A 429 11.32 0.39 -1.40
CA GLY A 429 10.27 -0.57 -1.74
C GLY A 429 10.71 -1.67 -2.70
N TYR A 430 11.96 -2.13 -2.64
CA TYR A 430 12.44 -3.20 -3.50
C TYR A 430 11.69 -4.52 -3.24
N ALA A 431 11.15 -5.11 -4.31
CA ALA A 431 10.42 -6.38 -4.29
C ALA A 431 11.33 -7.62 -4.19
N THR A 432 12.65 -7.44 -4.38
CA THR A 432 13.64 -8.52 -4.29
C THR A 432 14.80 -8.14 -3.38
N GLY A 433 15.34 -9.14 -2.69
CA GLY A 433 16.52 -9.01 -1.85
C GLY A 433 17.76 -8.52 -2.63
N PRO A 434 18.12 -9.17 -3.75
CA PRO A 434 19.22 -8.74 -4.60
C PRO A 434 19.05 -7.31 -5.15
N GLY A 435 17.83 -6.87 -5.45
CA GLY A 435 17.55 -5.50 -5.89
C GLY A 435 17.80 -4.47 -4.78
N ALA A 436 17.41 -4.76 -3.53
CA ALA A 436 17.77 -3.90 -2.39
C ALA A 436 19.29 -3.85 -2.16
N LEU A 437 19.95 -5.01 -2.21
CA LEU A 437 21.39 -5.10 -2.02
C LEU A 437 22.17 -4.42 -3.15
N SER A 438 21.68 -4.38 -4.40
CA SER A 438 22.36 -3.67 -5.49
C SER A 438 22.52 -2.17 -5.19
N HIS A 439 21.58 -1.59 -4.46
CA HIS A 439 21.65 -0.23 -3.94
C HIS A 439 22.22 -0.16 -2.52
N GLY A 440 22.85 -1.21 -1.98
CA GLY A 440 23.48 -1.17 -0.65
C GLY A 440 22.48 -1.06 0.50
N VAL A 441 21.19 -1.34 0.24
CA VAL A 441 20.16 -1.41 1.28
C VAL A 441 20.20 -2.79 1.91
N THR A 442 20.65 -2.87 3.15
CA THR A 442 20.92 -4.12 3.88
C THR A 442 19.94 -4.40 5.00
N LEU A 443 19.09 -3.43 5.34
CA LEU A 443 18.11 -3.54 6.42
C LEU A 443 16.71 -3.72 5.85
N PHE A 444 15.98 -4.71 6.36
CA PHE A 444 14.67 -5.10 5.85
C PHE A 444 13.63 -5.13 6.97
N LEU A 445 12.48 -4.48 6.76
CA LEU A 445 11.32 -4.56 7.63
C LEU A 445 10.33 -5.56 7.04
N VAL A 446 10.10 -6.67 7.76
CA VAL A 446 9.30 -7.82 7.29
C VAL A 446 8.01 -7.93 8.09
N SER A 447 6.89 -8.10 7.38
CA SER A 447 5.54 -8.33 7.92
C SER A 447 4.98 -9.64 7.37
N ASP A 448 4.62 -10.58 8.25
CA ASP A 448 4.09 -11.88 7.83
C ASP A 448 2.74 -11.78 7.14
N LYS A 449 1.89 -10.85 7.60
CA LYS A 449 0.63 -10.53 6.92
C LYS A 449 0.89 -10.01 5.51
N ASP A 450 1.82 -9.07 5.35
CA ASP A 450 2.03 -8.43 4.05
C ASP A 450 2.65 -9.41 3.05
N ALA A 451 3.55 -10.28 3.51
CA ALA A 451 4.07 -11.38 2.70
C ALA A 451 2.99 -12.39 2.32
N GLY A 452 2.20 -12.87 3.29
CA GLY A 452 1.14 -13.87 3.03
C GLY A 452 0.02 -13.34 2.13
N MET A 453 -0.33 -12.07 2.27
CA MET A 453 -1.37 -11.41 1.49
C MET A 453 -0.86 -10.72 0.23
N ARG A 454 0.45 -10.76 -0.06
CA ARG A 454 1.08 -10.08 -1.19
C ARG A 454 0.67 -8.59 -1.25
N PHE A 455 0.80 -7.88 -0.13
CA PHE A 455 0.56 -6.43 -0.08
C PHE A 455 1.76 -5.65 -0.59
N GLY A 456 1.52 -4.58 -1.35
CA GLY A 456 2.55 -3.72 -1.92
C GLY A 456 3.61 -4.52 -2.67
N ASN A 457 4.87 -4.31 -2.30
CA ASN A 457 6.05 -4.99 -2.84
C ASN A 457 6.39 -6.33 -2.15
N SER A 458 5.56 -6.82 -1.22
CA SER A 458 5.89 -7.98 -0.38
C SER A 458 5.48 -9.30 -1.03
N SER A 459 6.30 -10.34 -0.81
CA SER A 459 6.00 -11.70 -1.24
C SER A 459 6.50 -12.74 -0.23
N PRO A 460 5.93 -13.96 -0.20
CA PRO A 460 6.47 -15.05 0.60
C PRO A 460 7.92 -15.39 0.23
N GLN A 461 8.27 -15.27 -1.05
CA GLN A 461 9.62 -15.49 -1.57
C GLN A 461 10.62 -14.48 -1.00
N LEU A 462 10.28 -13.19 -1.03
CA LEU A 462 11.12 -12.15 -0.45
C LEU A 462 11.31 -12.36 1.06
N ALA A 463 10.23 -12.63 1.80
CA ALA A 463 10.31 -12.87 3.24
C ALA A 463 11.17 -14.10 3.57
N SER A 464 11.03 -15.20 2.81
CA SER A 464 11.86 -16.40 2.96
C SER A 464 13.32 -16.13 2.64
N TRP A 465 13.61 -15.37 1.58
CA TRP A 465 14.96 -15.00 1.19
C TRP A 465 15.65 -14.17 2.28
N ILE A 466 14.97 -13.16 2.83
CA ILE A 466 15.49 -12.30 3.91
C ILE A 466 15.84 -13.14 5.13
N ARG A 467 14.97 -14.07 5.52
CA ARG A 467 15.18 -14.96 6.67
C ARG A 467 16.31 -15.97 6.44
N GLY A 468 16.51 -16.41 5.20
CA GLY A 468 17.57 -17.34 4.83
C GLY A 468 18.96 -16.69 4.72
N HIS A 469 19.03 -15.40 4.39
CA HIS A 469 20.30 -14.68 4.13
C HIS A 469 20.64 -13.63 5.20
N GLY A 470 19.72 -13.33 6.10
CA GLY A 470 19.84 -12.27 7.08
C GLY A 470 20.00 -12.73 8.53
N THR A 471 20.41 -11.81 9.38
CA THR A 471 20.37 -11.92 10.83
C THR A 471 19.23 -11.06 11.36
N ARG A 472 18.37 -11.62 12.22
CA ARG A 472 17.26 -10.88 12.82
C ARG A 472 17.77 -9.94 13.89
N LEU A 473 17.50 -8.64 13.75
CA LEU A 473 17.86 -7.60 14.71
C LEU A 473 16.77 -7.41 15.77
N ALA A 474 15.51 -7.39 15.36
CA ALA A 474 14.37 -7.21 16.26
C ALA A 474 13.14 -7.99 15.77
N ALA A 475 12.27 -8.38 16.71
CA ALA A 475 10.99 -9.00 16.42
C ALA A 475 9.95 -8.54 17.45
N TYR A 476 8.80 -8.12 16.96
CA TYR A 476 7.69 -7.66 17.78
C TYR A 476 6.40 -8.41 17.42
N PRO A 477 5.74 -9.05 18.39
CA PRO A 477 4.46 -9.71 18.13
C PRO A 477 3.41 -8.66 17.78
N SER A 478 2.63 -8.95 16.74
CA SER A 478 1.49 -8.14 16.32
C SER A 478 0.38 -9.08 15.85
N ALA A 479 -0.80 -8.97 16.44
CA ALA A 479 -1.97 -9.70 15.97
C ALA A 479 -2.49 -9.10 14.64
N THR A 480 -2.23 -7.82 14.39
CA THR A 480 -2.61 -7.12 13.15
C THR A 480 -1.72 -7.51 11.98
N TYR A 481 -0.40 -7.59 12.19
CA TYR A 481 0.59 -7.89 11.15
C TYR A 481 1.10 -9.34 11.16
N ARG A 482 0.65 -10.16 12.12
CA ARG A 482 1.10 -11.54 12.37
C ARG A 482 2.57 -11.69 12.76
N GLY A 483 3.21 -10.58 13.12
CA GLY A 483 4.63 -10.51 13.41
C GLY A 483 5.28 -9.42 12.58
N LEU A 484 6.10 -8.60 13.23
CA LEU A 484 6.92 -7.58 12.59
C LEU A 484 8.36 -7.83 12.97
N GLU A 485 9.24 -7.86 11.97
CA GLU A 485 10.65 -8.18 12.16
C GLU A 485 11.55 -7.17 11.43
N LEU A 486 12.68 -6.86 12.04
CA LEU A 486 13.78 -6.14 11.40
C LEU A 486 14.93 -7.12 11.17
N TRP A 487 15.40 -7.19 9.95
CA TRP A 487 16.48 -8.07 9.51
C TRP A 487 17.62 -7.27 8.91
N GLN A 488 18.84 -7.77 9.07
CA GLN A 488 20.02 -7.27 8.38
C GLN A 488 20.59 -8.38 7.50
N VAL A 489 20.69 -8.13 6.21
CA VAL A 489 21.36 -9.01 5.25
C VAL A 489 22.77 -8.48 5.02
N GLY A 490 23.77 -9.35 5.15
CA GLY A 490 25.16 -8.95 4.98
C GLY A 490 25.43 -8.46 3.56
N LEU A 491 26.24 -7.40 3.45
CA LEU A 491 26.87 -6.99 2.20
C LEU A 491 28.38 -7.08 2.40
N GLY A 492 28.96 -8.19 1.97
CA GLY A 492 30.38 -8.45 2.00
C GLY A 492 31.19 -7.47 1.13
N PRO A 493 32.51 -7.40 1.33
CA PRO A 493 33.39 -6.55 0.55
C PRO A 493 33.44 -6.95 -0.94
N TYR A 494 33.10 -8.20 -1.27
CA TYR A 494 33.09 -8.73 -2.64
C TYR A 494 31.67 -9.00 -3.18
N ASP A 495 30.64 -8.62 -2.44
CA ASP A 495 29.28 -8.76 -2.96
C ASP A 495 29.09 -7.71 -4.06
N SER A 496 28.48 -8.10 -5.18
CA SER A 496 28.27 -7.20 -6.33
C SER A 496 27.26 -6.08 -6.07
N GLY A 497 26.72 -5.98 -4.85
CA GLY A 497 25.75 -4.97 -4.45
C GLY A 497 26.39 -3.70 -3.90
N GLY A 498 25.59 -2.66 -3.70
CA GLY A 498 26.00 -1.36 -3.15
C GLY A 498 26.95 -0.62 -4.07
N VAL A 499 26.73 -0.70 -5.38
CA VAL A 499 27.49 0.05 -6.39
C VAL A 499 26.49 0.89 -7.18
N GLU A 500 26.69 2.20 -7.19
CA GLU A 500 25.82 3.15 -7.90
C GLU A 500 26.63 3.96 -8.89
N ARG A 501 26.03 4.27 -10.04
CA ARG A 501 26.78 4.95 -11.09
C ARG A 501 26.92 6.45 -10.81
N LEU A 502 28.12 6.98 -11.06
CA LEU A 502 28.43 8.40 -11.03
C LEU A 502 28.92 8.87 -12.41
N PRO A 503 28.86 10.17 -12.72
CA PRO A 503 29.64 10.73 -13.82
C PRO A 503 31.12 10.41 -13.63
N GLY A 504 31.71 9.67 -14.59
CA GLY A 504 33.13 9.30 -14.55
C GLY A 504 33.50 8.12 -13.65
N GLY A 505 32.54 7.36 -13.10
CA GLY A 505 32.86 6.16 -12.31
C GLY A 505 31.68 5.64 -11.51
N ASP A 506 31.95 5.12 -10.32
CA ASP A 506 30.95 4.52 -9.44
C ASP A 506 31.08 5.02 -8.00
N PHE A 507 29.98 4.98 -7.25
CA PHE A 507 29.93 5.13 -5.81
C PHE A 507 29.74 3.77 -5.17
N VAL A 508 30.58 3.41 -4.20
CA VAL A 508 30.49 2.12 -3.53
C VAL A 508 30.14 2.30 -2.06
N VAL A 509 28.99 1.77 -1.66
CA VAL A 509 28.49 1.78 -0.28
C VAL A 509 29.31 0.80 0.56
N THR A 510 29.89 1.31 1.65
CA THR A 510 30.79 0.55 2.53
C THR A 510 30.39 0.62 4.00
N GLU A 511 29.55 1.58 4.38
CA GLU A 511 29.14 1.79 5.78
C GLU A 511 27.62 1.86 5.93
N GLY A 512 27.10 1.01 6.83
CA GLY A 512 25.68 0.94 7.15
C GLY A 512 24.80 0.64 5.92
N SER A 513 23.49 0.59 6.13
CA SER A 513 22.55 0.51 5.02
C SER A 513 22.51 1.86 4.30
N ARG A 514 23.46 2.15 3.40
CA ARG A 514 23.63 3.43 2.70
C ARG A 514 23.88 4.65 3.61
N CYS A 515 24.73 4.53 4.62
CA CYS A 515 25.12 5.71 5.41
C CYS A 515 26.33 6.43 4.81
N ALA A 516 27.32 5.67 4.36
CA ALA A 516 28.49 6.23 3.72
C ALA A 516 29.16 5.23 2.76
N GLY A 517 30.04 5.76 1.92
CA GLY A 517 30.79 5.01 0.93
C GLY A 517 31.97 5.80 0.40
N HIS A 518 32.61 5.27 -0.63
CA HIS A 518 33.68 5.97 -1.33
C HIS A 518 33.41 6.01 -2.84
N PRO A 519 33.66 7.15 -3.49
CA PRO A 519 33.67 7.23 -4.94
C PRO A 519 34.90 6.50 -5.48
N VAL A 520 34.70 5.82 -6.59
CA VAL A 520 35.73 5.22 -7.44
C VAL A 520 35.55 5.85 -8.80
N VAL A 521 36.30 6.93 -9.05
CA VAL A 521 36.11 7.79 -10.23
C VAL A 521 37.40 7.96 -11.00
N ASP A 522 37.27 8.10 -12.31
CA ASP A 522 38.33 8.59 -13.16
C ASP A 522 38.41 10.11 -13.05
N GLY A 523 39.61 10.61 -12.76
CA GLY A 523 39.79 12.04 -12.53
C GLY A 523 41.25 12.45 -12.49
N PRO A 524 41.54 13.64 -11.94
CA PRO A 524 42.91 14.15 -11.86
C PRO A 524 43.84 13.16 -11.16
N ASP A 525 43.38 12.48 -10.11
CA ASP A 525 44.21 11.56 -9.33
C ASP A 525 44.59 10.28 -10.08
N GLY A 526 43.87 9.92 -11.14
CA GLY A 526 44.09 8.72 -11.94
C GLY A 526 42.79 8.14 -12.49
N ALA A 527 42.91 7.22 -13.45
CA ALA A 527 41.79 6.44 -14.00
C ALA A 527 41.46 5.24 -13.09
N PHE A 528 41.05 5.51 -11.84
CA PHE A 528 40.79 4.47 -10.85
C PHE A 528 39.52 3.66 -11.12
N ALA A 529 38.47 4.28 -11.68
CA ALA A 529 37.25 3.56 -12.04
C ALA A 529 37.51 2.57 -13.17
N THR A 530 38.20 3.02 -14.22
CA THR A 530 38.60 2.15 -15.34
C THR A 530 39.43 0.97 -14.84
N ALA A 531 40.52 1.22 -14.07
CA ALA A 531 41.38 0.15 -13.60
C ALA A 531 40.70 -0.80 -12.58
N TRP A 532 39.79 -0.28 -11.75
CA TRP A 532 39.01 -1.10 -10.83
C TRP A 532 38.02 -2.00 -11.58
N GLN A 533 37.35 -1.49 -12.62
CA GLN A 533 36.47 -2.28 -13.48
C GLN A 533 37.24 -3.31 -14.31
N ASP A 534 38.42 -2.97 -14.84
CA ASP A 534 39.31 -3.90 -15.55
C ASP A 534 39.78 -5.07 -14.66
N LEU A 535 39.89 -4.84 -13.35
CA LEU A 535 40.12 -5.89 -12.36
C LEU A 535 38.88 -6.71 -12.03
N GLY A 536 37.71 -6.42 -12.59
CA GLY A 536 36.44 -7.09 -12.30
C GLY A 536 35.61 -6.41 -11.21
N GLY A 537 35.89 -5.14 -10.89
CA GLY A 537 35.08 -4.31 -10.01
C GLY A 537 34.97 -4.84 -8.57
N ARG A 538 33.83 -4.57 -7.92
CA ARG A 538 33.61 -4.93 -6.50
C ARG A 538 33.73 -6.43 -6.26
N SER A 539 33.25 -7.27 -7.17
CA SER A 539 33.24 -8.73 -6.99
C SER A 539 34.63 -9.36 -6.98
N VAL A 540 35.61 -8.72 -7.63
CA VAL A 540 36.98 -9.24 -7.75
C VAL A 540 37.97 -8.41 -6.94
N ALA A 541 38.03 -7.10 -7.14
CA ALA A 541 38.95 -6.19 -6.43
C ALA A 541 38.47 -5.82 -5.02
N GLY A 542 37.18 -6.01 -4.74
CA GLY A 542 36.56 -5.67 -3.48
C GLY A 542 36.17 -4.19 -3.37
N ALA A 543 35.39 -3.88 -2.33
CA ALA A 543 34.95 -2.54 -2.02
C ALA A 543 36.13 -1.61 -1.66
N PRO A 544 36.07 -0.31 -2.01
CA PRO A 544 37.06 0.68 -1.59
C PRO A 544 37.10 0.81 -0.07
N LEU A 545 38.30 0.94 0.48
CA LEU A 545 38.54 1.27 1.90
C LEU A 545 38.84 2.76 2.12
N THR A 546 39.09 3.50 1.02
CA THR A 546 39.38 4.93 1.01
C THR A 546 38.82 5.58 -0.25
N GLY A 547 38.69 6.92 -0.25
CA GLY A 547 38.66 7.71 -1.48
C GLY A 547 40.04 7.75 -2.16
N SER A 548 40.11 8.29 -3.37
CA SER A 548 41.38 8.58 -4.04
C SER A 548 42.08 9.78 -3.40
N TRP A 549 43.42 9.81 -3.41
CA TRP A 549 44.19 10.97 -3.00
C TRP A 549 45.54 11.05 -3.71
N ARG A 550 46.20 12.21 -3.64
CA ARG A 550 47.57 12.41 -4.14
C ARG A 550 48.57 12.57 -3.00
N SER A 551 49.64 11.77 -3.06
CA SER A 551 50.85 11.91 -2.23
C SER A 551 52.04 11.46 -3.09
N GLY A 552 52.34 12.24 -4.13
CA GLY A 552 53.13 11.79 -5.28
C GLY A 552 52.21 11.16 -6.33
N PRO A 553 52.38 9.87 -6.70
CA PRO A 553 51.37 9.16 -7.48
C PRO A 553 50.02 9.22 -6.76
N GLY A 554 48.93 9.34 -7.52
CA GLY A 554 47.59 9.19 -6.94
C GLY A 554 47.42 7.77 -6.43
N ARG A 555 46.65 7.56 -5.35
CA ARG A 555 46.40 6.24 -4.77
C ARG A 555 44.94 6.08 -4.36
N GLN A 556 44.46 4.84 -4.36
CA GLN A 556 43.21 4.43 -3.72
C GLN A 556 43.35 3.00 -3.20
N VAL A 557 42.85 2.73 -1.99
CA VAL A 557 42.90 1.40 -1.37
C VAL A 557 41.54 0.72 -1.52
N PHE A 558 41.57 -0.53 -1.97
CA PHE A 558 40.43 -1.44 -2.03
C PHE A 558 40.66 -2.63 -1.12
N ALA A 559 39.62 -3.42 -0.84
CA ALA A 559 39.75 -4.58 0.04
C ALA A 559 40.85 -5.54 -0.47
N GLY A 560 40.89 -5.81 -1.78
CA GLY A 560 41.82 -6.77 -2.39
C GLY A 560 43.09 -6.18 -3.00
N VAL A 561 43.22 -4.86 -3.15
CA VAL A 561 44.33 -4.23 -3.90
C VAL A 561 44.55 -2.78 -3.51
N VAL A 562 45.77 -2.27 -3.70
CA VAL A 562 46.07 -0.83 -3.69
C VAL A 562 46.37 -0.41 -5.11
N LEU A 563 45.59 0.53 -5.65
CA LEU A 563 45.84 1.09 -6.97
C LEU A 563 46.63 2.39 -6.85
N SER A 564 47.58 2.60 -7.76
CA SER A 564 48.39 3.81 -7.84
C SER A 564 48.49 4.32 -9.26
N SER A 565 48.44 5.64 -9.45
CA SER A 565 48.60 6.29 -10.76
C SER A 565 50.07 6.63 -11.01
N GLY A 566 50.58 6.25 -12.17
CA GLY A 566 51.95 6.50 -12.57
C GLY A 566 52.12 6.44 -14.09
N PRO A 567 53.28 6.84 -14.62
CA PRO A 567 53.57 6.62 -16.03
C PRO A 567 53.67 5.11 -16.30
N ASP A 568 52.96 4.64 -17.33
CA ASP A 568 53.15 3.30 -17.88
C ASP A 568 54.52 3.18 -18.57
N SER A 569 54.82 2.00 -19.12
CA SER A 569 56.07 1.74 -19.85
C SER A 569 56.26 2.62 -21.10
N THR A 570 55.24 3.36 -21.53
CA THR A 570 55.26 4.29 -22.66
C THR A 570 55.27 5.77 -22.23
N GLY A 571 55.26 6.04 -20.91
CA GLY A 571 55.21 7.38 -20.34
C GLY A 571 53.80 7.98 -20.26
N LYS A 572 52.74 7.23 -20.58
CA LYS A 572 51.35 7.68 -20.46
C LYS A 572 50.83 7.47 -19.03
N PRO A 573 49.94 8.33 -18.50
CA PRO A 573 49.33 8.10 -17.20
C PRO A 573 48.49 6.82 -17.21
N ALA A 574 48.82 5.85 -16.36
CA ALA A 574 48.07 4.63 -16.14
C ALA A 574 47.90 4.36 -14.65
N VAL A 575 46.85 3.61 -14.29
CA VAL A 575 46.63 3.13 -12.92
C VAL A 575 46.96 1.64 -12.88
N THR A 576 47.85 1.25 -11.98
CA THR A 576 48.28 -0.15 -11.81
C THR A 576 48.27 -0.54 -10.33
N ALA A 577 48.27 -1.85 -10.03
CA ALA A 577 48.33 -2.33 -8.65
C ALA A 577 49.73 -2.09 -8.07
N GLU A 578 49.80 -1.41 -6.93
CA GLU A 578 51.06 -1.05 -6.29
C GLU A 578 51.75 -2.31 -5.73
N PRO A 579 53.05 -2.54 -5.99
CA PRO A 579 53.72 -3.82 -5.72
C PRO A 579 54.06 -4.05 -4.23
N LEU A 580 53.04 -4.05 -3.37
CA LEU A 580 53.18 -4.01 -1.90
C LEU A 580 53.13 -5.38 -1.22
N VAL A 581 52.76 -6.47 -1.92
CA VAL A 581 52.58 -7.80 -1.31
C VAL A 581 53.88 -8.31 -0.66
N ALA A 582 55.00 -8.18 -1.36
CA ALA A 582 56.31 -8.57 -0.83
C ALA A 582 56.78 -7.64 0.29
N ALA A 583 56.38 -6.36 0.27
CA ALA A 583 56.67 -5.41 1.34
C ALA A 583 55.90 -5.76 2.61
N LEU A 584 54.62 -6.12 2.50
CA LEU A 584 53.79 -6.58 3.62
C LEU A 584 54.39 -7.81 4.30
N ALA A 585 54.79 -8.83 3.52
CA ALA A 585 55.41 -10.03 4.06
C ALA A 585 56.72 -9.77 4.83
N ARG A 586 57.47 -8.73 4.44
CA ARG A 586 58.72 -8.34 5.11
C ARG A 586 58.51 -7.42 6.32
N HIS A 587 57.60 -6.46 6.19
CA HIS A 587 57.41 -5.40 7.18
C HIS A 587 56.49 -5.84 8.33
N ASP A 588 55.42 -6.57 8.02
CA ASP A 588 54.54 -7.21 9.01
C ASP A 588 54.31 -8.70 8.68
N PRO A 589 55.30 -9.57 8.94
CA PRO A 589 55.16 -11.00 8.70
C PRO A 589 54.03 -11.64 9.51
N ALA A 590 53.68 -11.06 10.67
CA ALA A 590 52.59 -11.55 11.50
C ALA A 590 51.23 -11.20 10.89
N GLY A 591 51.04 -9.96 10.43
CA GLY A 591 49.84 -9.54 9.70
C GLY A 591 49.66 -10.28 8.38
N TYR A 592 50.73 -10.50 7.63
CA TYR A 592 50.71 -11.30 6.40
C TYR A 592 50.18 -12.72 6.65
N ARG A 593 50.64 -13.38 7.72
CA ARG A 593 50.14 -14.71 8.13
C ARG A 593 48.71 -14.66 8.66
N ARG A 594 48.34 -13.64 9.46
CA ARG A 594 46.97 -13.45 9.95
C ARG A 594 45.97 -13.25 8.81
N ALA A 595 46.38 -12.59 7.72
CA ALA A 595 45.59 -12.44 6.51
C ALA A 595 45.51 -13.73 5.65
N GLY A 596 46.17 -14.82 6.07
CA GLY A 596 46.09 -16.12 5.39
C GLY A 596 46.76 -16.13 4.01
N LEU A 597 47.75 -15.28 3.76
CA LEU A 597 48.36 -15.14 2.44
C LEU A 597 49.41 -16.22 2.14
N PRO A 598 49.61 -16.62 0.87
CA PRO A 598 50.48 -17.74 0.51
C PRO A 598 51.97 -17.41 0.73
N PRO A 599 52.84 -18.41 0.97
CA PRO A 599 54.26 -18.17 1.14
C PRO A 599 54.90 -17.59 -0.12
N LEU A 600 55.86 -16.68 0.05
CA LEU A 600 56.64 -16.09 -1.05
C LEU A 600 57.92 -16.91 -1.27
N THR A 601 58.14 -17.41 -2.49
CA THR A 601 59.30 -18.27 -2.82
C THR A 601 60.43 -17.53 -3.55
N GLY A 602 60.29 -16.22 -3.76
CA GLY A 602 61.26 -15.40 -4.50
C GLY A 602 61.01 -15.37 -6.01
N ALA A 603 61.39 -14.27 -6.67
CA ALA A 603 61.15 -14.03 -8.09
C ALA A 603 62.03 -14.91 -9.00
N GLY A 604 61.66 -16.18 -9.17
CA GLY A 604 62.32 -17.14 -10.06
C GLY A 604 61.39 -17.64 -11.15
N ARG A 605 61.70 -17.25 -12.40
CA ARG A 605 61.01 -17.51 -13.69
C ARG A 605 59.61 -16.85 -13.87
N PRO A 606 59.39 -16.03 -14.92
CA PRO A 606 58.17 -15.24 -15.12
C PRO A 606 56.85 -16.02 -15.23
N GLU A 607 56.89 -17.34 -15.47
CA GLU A 607 55.70 -18.16 -15.77
C GLU A 607 55.62 -19.47 -14.97
N ALA A 608 56.60 -19.75 -14.09
CA ALA A 608 56.64 -21.03 -13.38
C ALA A 608 55.54 -21.07 -12.29
N GLY A 609 54.51 -21.90 -12.52
CA GLY A 609 53.49 -22.22 -11.52
C GLY A 609 52.10 -21.58 -11.73
N LEU A 610 51.87 -20.87 -12.85
CA LEU A 610 50.51 -20.46 -13.24
C LEU A 610 49.71 -21.67 -13.72
N THR A 611 48.77 -22.13 -12.90
CA THR A 611 47.89 -23.28 -13.21
C THR A 611 46.44 -22.98 -12.83
N GLY A 612 45.49 -23.64 -13.51
CA GLY A 612 44.06 -23.56 -13.22
C GLY A 612 43.44 -22.17 -13.46
N ALA A 613 42.31 -21.91 -12.80
CA ALA A 613 41.49 -20.71 -13.00
C ALA A 613 42.23 -19.40 -12.67
N ILE A 614 43.17 -19.42 -11.71
CA ILE A 614 43.99 -18.24 -11.39
C ILE A 614 44.89 -17.84 -12.57
N ALA A 615 45.43 -18.82 -13.31
CA ALA A 615 46.23 -18.55 -14.49
C ALA A 615 45.39 -17.94 -15.62
N GLU A 616 44.15 -18.42 -15.79
CA GLU A 616 43.21 -17.89 -16.76
C GLU A 616 42.81 -16.45 -16.41
N ALA A 617 42.44 -16.18 -15.16
CA ALA A 617 42.13 -14.83 -14.69
C ALA A 617 43.33 -13.86 -14.85
N TYR A 618 44.53 -14.33 -14.55
CA TYR A 618 45.76 -13.54 -14.73
C TYR A 618 46.05 -13.23 -16.21
N ARG A 619 45.91 -14.22 -17.11
CA ARG A 619 46.12 -14.04 -18.56
C ARG A 619 44.99 -13.26 -19.24
N GLY A 620 43.78 -13.30 -18.69
CA GLY A 620 42.59 -12.63 -19.19
C GLY A 620 42.55 -11.11 -18.97
N GLY A 621 43.61 -10.51 -18.44
CA GLY A 621 43.75 -9.05 -18.31
C GLY A 621 44.34 -8.60 -16.97
N ALA A 622 44.16 -9.36 -15.89
CA ALA A 622 44.64 -8.94 -14.56
C ALA A 622 46.17 -8.86 -14.47
N GLY A 623 46.91 -9.58 -15.32
CA GLY A 623 48.37 -9.63 -15.27
C GLY A 623 49.08 -8.33 -15.64
N THR A 624 48.48 -7.50 -16.48
CA THR A 624 49.01 -6.16 -16.80
C THR A 624 48.91 -5.22 -15.59
N LEU A 625 47.90 -5.43 -14.73
CA LEU A 625 47.63 -4.60 -13.55
C LEU A 625 48.34 -5.13 -12.29
N LEU A 626 48.36 -6.45 -12.06
CA LEU A 626 48.90 -7.07 -10.83
C LEU A 626 50.41 -7.29 -10.84
N GLY A 627 51.04 -7.29 -12.02
CA GLY A 627 52.47 -7.53 -12.18
C GLY A 627 52.89 -8.98 -11.91
N ARG A 628 54.20 -9.22 -11.89
CA ARG A 628 54.79 -10.59 -11.89
C ARG A 628 54.35 -11.45 -10.70
N PRO A 629 54.21 -12.78 -10.87
CA PRO A 629 53.98 -13.72 -9.77
C PRO A 629 55.16 -13.73 -8.78
N LEU A 630 54.85 -13.94 -7.50
CA LEU A 630 55.81 -14.00 -6.38
C LEU A 630 55.94 -15.42 -5.78
N GLY A 631 55.22 -16.39 -6.33
CA GLY A 631 55.24 -17.79 -5.93
C GLY A 631 54.22 -18.62 -6.72
N PRO A 632 54.22 -19.95 -6.57
CA PRO A 632 53.23 -20.83 -7.19
C PRO A 632 51.85 -20.69 -6.52
N ALA A 633 50.80 -21.08 -7.24
CA ALA A 633 49.49 -21.28 -6.64
C ALA A 633 49.57 -22.33 -5.52
N THR A 634 49.08 -21.99 -4.33
CA THR A 634 49.19 -22.80 -3.12
C THR A 634 47.82 -23.03 -2.52
N VAL A 635 47.48 -24.29 -2.24
CA VAL A 635 46.28 -24.62 -1.46
C VAL A 635 46.55 -24.29 0.01
N MET A 636 45.76 -23.38 0.55
CA MET A 636 45.89 -22.87 1.92
C MET A 636 45.14 -23.78 2.91
N PRO A 637 45.38 -23.66 4.24
CA PRO A 637 44.71 -24.49 5.24
C PRO A 637 43.18 -24.35 5.28
N ASP A 638 42.64 -23.26 4.75
CA ASP A 638 41.20 -23.03 4.58
C ASP A 638 40.63 -23.69 3.30
N GLY A 639 41.46 -24.46 2.58
CA GLY A 639 41.12 -25.13 1.32
C GLY A 639 41.15 -24.21 0.10
N ARG A 640 41.33 -22.89 0.27
CA ARG A 640 41.38 -21.96 -0.87
C ARG A 640 42.72 -22.06 -1.58
N THR A 641 42.71 -21.97 -2.90
CA THR A 641 43.95 -21.84 -3.67
C THR A 641 44.31 -20.37 -3.78
N ARG A 642 45.51 -19.97 -3.35
CA ARG A 642 45.98 -18.58 -3.42
C ARG A 642 47.30 -18.49 -4.18
N GLN A 643 47.47 -17.44 -4.98
CA GLN A 643 48.74 -17.12 -5.62
C GLN A 643 49.08 -15.65 -5.44
N ALA A 644 50.26 -15.37 -4.91
CA ALA A 644 50.75 -14.01 -4.74
C ALA A 644 51.35 -13.46 -6.04
N PHE A 645 51.00 -12.22 -6.35
CA PHE A 645 51.56 -11.38 -7.40
C PHE A 645 52.15 -10.12 -6.76
N ALA A 646 52.90 -9.34 -7.53
CA ALA A 646 53.53 -8.12 -7.02
C ALA A 646 52.51 -7.18 -6.37
N GLY A 647 51.41 -6.90 -7.06
CA GLY A 647 50.37 -5.94 -6.67
C GLY A 647 49.14 -6.52 -5.98
N GLY A 648 48.98 -7.84 -5.91
CA GLY A 648 47.81 -8.47 -5.29
C GLY A 648 47.96 -9.97 -5.07
N VAL A 649 46.98 -10.60 -4.44
CA VAL A 649 46.95 -12.06 -4.26
C VAL A 649 45.64 -12.56 -4.84
N LEU A 650 45.69 -13.37 -5.90
CA LEU A 650 44.47 -14.00 -6.42
C LEU A 650 44.12 -15.22 -5.57
N GLU A 651 42.86 -15.39 -5.24
CA GLU A 651 42.32 -16.54 -4.52
C GLU A 651 41.13 -17.17 -5.26
N GLN A 652 41.03 -18.49 -5.13
CA GLN A 652 39.91 -19.30 -5.59
C GLN A 652 39.37 -20.13 -4.42
N ASP A 653 38.05 -20.15 -4.25
CA ASP A 653 37.40 -20.95 -3.20
C ASP A 653 37.61 -22.46 -3.40
N ALA A 654 37.63 -23.22 -2.29
CA ALA A 654 37.95 -24.66 -2.23
C ALA A 654 37.09 -25.55 -3.15
N GLY A 655 35.90 -25.09 -3.54
CA GLY A 655 34.96 -25.79 -4.42
C GLY A 655 35.00 -25.38 -5.90
N GLY A 656 35.93 -24.53 -6.32
CA GLY A 656 36.04 -24.09 -7.72
C GLY A 656 35.23 -22.84 -8.08
N GLY A 657 35.11 -21.88 -7.16
CA GLY A 657 34.39 -20.61 -7.38
C GLY A 657 35.13 -19.59 -8.28
N PRO A 658 34.54 -18.40 -8.51
CA PRO A 658 35.19 -17.33 -9.26
C PRO A 658 36.49 -16.87 -8.56
N VAL A 659 37.48 -16.51 -9.36
CA VAL A 659 38.75 -15.97 -8.85
C VAL A 659 38.55 -14.52 -8.42
N ARG A 660 39.00 -14.18 -7.21
CA ARG A 660 38.99 -12.80 -6.68
C ARG A 660 40.33 -12.42 -6.07
N LEU A 661 40.51 -11.16 -5.72
CA LEU A 661 41.68 -10.71 -4.96
C LEU A 661 41.46 -10.95 -3.46
N ALA A 662 42.40 -11.61 -2.79
CA ALA A 662 42.39 -11.81 -1.34
C ALA A 662 42.50 -10.45 -0.61
N PRO A 663 41.88 -10.29 0.58
CA PRO A 663 41.71 -9.00 1.23
C PRO A 663 42.99 -8.46 1.88
N ILE A 664 43.93 -7.94 1.08
CA ILE A 664 45.22 -7.42 1.55
C ILE A 664 45.19 -5.94 1.94
N GLY A 665 44.19 -5.18 1.46
CA GLY A 665 44.16 -3.72 1.63
C GLY A 665 44.13 -3.28 3.09
N ARG A 666 43.35 -3.96 3.93
CA ARG A 666 43.29 -3.67 5.37
C ARG A 666 44.61 -3.99 6.07
N ALA A 667 45.22 -5.13 5.72
CA ALA A 667 46.52 -5.51 6.28
C ALA A 667 47.62 -4.50 5.91
N LEU A 668 47.57 -3.93 4.69
CA LEU A 668 48.51 -2.89 4.26
C LEU A 668 48.33 -1.56 5.02
N LEU A 669 47.07 -1.18 5.31
CA LEU A 669 46.75 -0.01 6.14
C LEU A 669 47.21 -0.22 7.58
N ASP A 670 46.89 -1.38 8.18
CA ASP A 670 47.23 -1.70 9.56
C ASP A 670 48.76 -1.82 9.76
N ALA A 671 49.49 -2.29 8.74
CA ALA A 671 50.95 -2.34 8.74
C ALA A 671 51.63 -0.99 8.47
N GLY A 672 50.88 0.09 8.21
CA GLY A 672 51.42 1.41 7.91
C GLY A 672 52.17 1.52 6.57
N LEU A 673 52.05 0.53 5.69
CA LEU A 673 52.67 0.54 4.37
C LEU A 673 51.97 1.49 3.40
N VAL A 674 50.70 1.78 3.65
CA VAL A 674 49.93 2.83 2.98
C VAL A 674 49.28 3.70 4.05
N MET A 675 49.54 5.00 4.02
CA MET A 675 49.00 5.96 4.98
C MET A 675 48.12 6.98 4.25
N PRO A 676 46.82 6.71 4.09
CA PRO A 676 45.90 7.69 3.51
C PRO A 676 45.75 8.91 4.43
N PRO A 677 45.66 10.12 3.88
CA PRO A 677 45.36 11.31 4.65
C PRO A 677 43.97 11.21 5.30
N ALA A 678 43.65 12.09 6.25
CA ALA A 678 42.40 12.02 6.99
C ALA A 678 41.17 12.16 6.07
N GLU A 679 41.29 12.95 5.01
CA GLU A 679 40.26 13.21 4.01
C GLU A 679 39.92 11.95 3.21
N ALA A 680 40.93 11.20 2.76
CA ALA A 680 40.73 9.98 1.99
C ALA A 680 40.14 8.82 2.81
N ARG A 681 40.38 8.82 4.13
CA ARG A 681 39.77 7.84 5.05
C ARG A 681 38.31 8.14 5.36
N ARG A 682 37.86 9.38 5.15
CA ARG A 682 36.50 9.79 5.46
C ARG A 682 35.57 9.27 4.36
N ALA A 683 34.67 8.35 4.71
CA ALA A 683 33.58 7.98 3.83
C ALA A 683 32.66 9.20 3.60
N VAL A 684 32.09 9.30 2.40
CA VAL A 684 31.20 10.39 2.00
C VAL A 684 29.77 9.91 1.87
N VAL A 685 28.83 10.85 1.89
CA VAL A 685 27.39 10.56 1.80
C VAL A 685 27.08 9.96 0.43
N PRO A 686 26.29 8.87 0.35
CA PRO A 686 25.89 8.30 -0.93
C PRO A 686 25.03 9.27 -1.74
N PRO A 687 24.99 9.10 -3.07
CA PRO A 687 23.99 9.75 -3.90
C PRO A 687 22.58 9.53 -3.33
N ALA A 688 21.75 10.56 -3.47
CA ALA A 688 20.34 10.42 -3.13
C ALA A 688 19.74 9.32 -4.00
N LEU A 689 18.91 8.48 -3.40
CA LEU A 689 18.09 7.57 -4.18
C LEU A 689 17.21 8.41 -5.12
N PRO A 690 16.93 7.94 -6.34
CA PRO A 690 15.99 8.61 -7.22
C PRO A 690 14.63 8.64 -6.52
N VAL A 691 14.27 9.80 -5.97
CA VAL A 691 12.93 10.06 -5.46
C VAL A 691 12.29 10.97 -6.48
N GLU A 692 11.35 10.43 -7.26
CA GLU A 692 10.44 11.27 -8.03
C GLU A 692 9.48 11.95 -7.05
N THR A 693 9.92 13.05 -6.46
CA THR A 693 9.00 13.97 -5.80
C THR A 693 8.25 14.71 -6.89
N GLU A 694 7.01 14.31 -7.10
CA GLU A 694 6.08 15.10 -7.88
C GLU A 694 5.98 16.53 -7.32
N PRO A 695 5.79 17.53 -8.19
CA PRO A 695 5.70 18.93 -7.77
C PRO A 695 4.54 19.11 -6.78
N ALA A 696 4.82 19.87 -5.72
CA ALA A 696 3.82 20.18 -4.71
C ALA A 696 2.63 20.93 -5.31
N GLN A 697 1.42 20.46 -5.01
CA GLN A 697 0.17 21.11 -5.37
C GLN A 697 -0.35 21.96 -4.21
N PRO A 698 -1.29 22.90 -4.45
CA PRO A 698 -1.99 23.64 -3.39
C PRO A 698 -2.84 22.71 -2.52
N THR A 699 -2.72 22.85 -1.20
CA THR A 699 -3.26 21.88 -0.24
C THR A 699 -3.92 22.49 0.99
N THR A 700 -4.04 23.82 1.04
CA THR A 700 -4.66 24.51 2.17
C THR A 700 -6.15 24.18 2.29
N VAL A 701 -6.61 23.87 3.51
CA VAL A 701 -8.02 23.62 3.83
C VAL A 701 -8.74 24.84 4.40
N GLU A 702 -8.04 25.96 4.59
CA GLU A 702 -8.66 27.20 5.09
C GLU A 702 -9.83 27.68 4.22
N PRO A 703 -9.74 27.72 2.88
CA PRO A 703 -10.85 28.14 2.03
C PRO A 703 -12.11 27.28 2.25
N PHE A 704 -11.93 25.96 2.36
CA PHE A 704 -13.03 25.03 2.65
C PHE A 704 -13.75 25.38 3.95
N LEU A 705 -13.03 25.73 5.02
CA LEU A 705 -13.64 26.07 6.31
C LEU A 705 -14.54 27.31 6.18
N TRP A 706 -14.06 28.36 5.50
CA TRP A 706 -14.85 29.57 5.28
C TRP A 706 -16.06 29.31 4.39
N THR A 707 -15.88 28.55 3.31
CA THR A 707 -16.97 28.16 2.41
C THR A 707 -18.00 27.28 3.13
N LEU A 708 -17.57 26.38 4.02
CA LEU A 708 -18.46 25.58 4.86
C LEU A 708 -19.25 26.46 5.85
N LEU A 709 -18.58 27.36 6.57
CA LEU A 709 -19.25 28.28 7.51
C LEU A 709 -20.26 29.18 6.81
N GLY A 710 -19.89 29.71 5.64
CA GLY A 710 -20.77 30.47 4.77
C GLY A 710 -21.98 29.66 4.30
N ALA A 711 -21.76 28.44 3.81
CA ALA A 711 -22.83 27.54 3.36
C ALA A 711 -23.78 27.18 4.51
N VAL A 712 -23.26 26.86 5.71
CA VAL A 712 -24.09 26.61 6.91
C VAL A 712 -24.87 27.86 7.31
N GLY A 713 -24.24 29.05 7.27
CA GLY A 713 -24.91 30.31 7.55
C GLY A 713 -26.08 30.59 6.60
N VAL A 714 -25.84 30.49 5.29
CA VAL A 714 -26.87 30.61 4.25
C VAL A 714 -27.99 29.59 4.45
N PHE A 715 -27.63 28.35 4.80
CA PHE A 715 -28.57 27.28 5.05
C PHE A 715 -29.49 27.59 6.24
N LEU A 716 -28.92 28.06 7.36
CA LEU A 716 -29.67 28.43 8.57
C LEU A 716 -30.57 29.66 8.32
N VAL A 717 -30.07 30.68 7.63
CA VAL A 717 -30.86 31.88 7.27
C VAL A 717 -31.99 31.51 6.32
N GLY A 718 -31.71 30.71 5.29
CA GLY A 718 -32.73 30.21 4.36
C GLY A 718 -33.84 29.42 5.07
N ALA A 719 -33.46 28.57 6.04
CA ALA A 719 -34.40 27.86 6.90
C ALA A 719 -35.28 28.82 7.71
N LEU A 720 -34.69 29.84 8.33
CA LEU A 720 -35.41 30.86 9.10
C LEU A 720 -36.38 31.65 8.21
N LEU A 721 -35.94 32.12 7.04
CA LEU A 721 -36.80 32.86 6.09
C LEU A 721 -37.93 32.00 5.56
N TYR A 722 -37.67 30.73 5.24
CA TYR A 722 -38.69 29.76 4.82
C TYR A 722 -39.73 29.54 5.93
N THR A 723 -39.31 29.48 7.19
CA THR A 723 -40.25 29.33 8.32
C THR A 723 -41.13 30.56 8.54
N ARG A 724 -40.61 31.78 8.30
CA ARG A 724 -41.32 33.06 8.44
C ARG A 724 -42.32 33.35 7.31
N ARG A 725 -41.97 33.10 6.04
CA ARG A 725 -42.88 33.38 4.90
C ARG A 725 -44.19 32.60 4.97
N ARG A 726 -44.18 31.36 5.47
CA ARG A 726 -45.39 30.52 5.60
C ARG A 726 -46.24 30.77 6.84
N THR A 727 -45.74 31.51 7.82
CA THR A 727 -46.59 31.98 8.94
C THR A 727 -47.38 33.24 8.56
N SER A 728 -47.02 33.91 7.46
CA SER A 728 -47.60 35.18 7.03
C SER A 728 -48.76 35.04 6.02
N THR A 729 -49.15 33.83 5.63
CA THR A 729 -50.20 33.61 4.62
C THR A 729 -51.41 32.91 5.23
N GLY A 730 -52.40 33.71 5.65
CA GLY A 730 -53.80 33.32 5.83
C GLY A 730 -54.26 33.02 7.27
N PRO A 731 -55.48 33.46 7.65
CA PRO A 731 -56.13 33.02 8.89
C PRO A 731 -56.31 31.49 8.89
N PRO A 732 -56.34 30.85 10.08
CA PRO A 732 -56.52 29.41 10.18
C PRO A 732 -57.80 28.97 9.45
N PRO A 733 -57.78 27.86 8.69
CA PRO A 733 -59.01 27.32 8.11
C PRO A 733 -60.01 27.00 9.25
N PRO A 734 -61.32 27.22 9.03
CA PRO A 734 -62.33 26.85 9.99
C PRO A 734 -62.23 25.34 10.30
N PRO A 735 -62.52 24.92 11.56
CA PRO A 735 -62.48 23.52 11.93
C PRO A 735 -63.38 22.70 10.99
N GLU A 736 -62.81 21.67 10.36
CA GLU A 736 -63.59 20.67 9.62
C GLU A 736 -64.66 20.08 10.56
N PRO A 737 -65.93 19.98 10.13
CA PRO A 737 -66.94 19.29 10.91
C PRO A 737 -66.50 17.83 11.12
N PRO A 738 -66.76 17.25 12.30
CA PRO A 738 -66.32 15.89 12.61
C PRO A 738 -66.86 14.93 11.56
N SER A 739 -65.94 14.38 10.75
CA SER A 739 -66.18 13.16 9.99
C SER A 739 -66.72 12.13 10.96
N SER A 740 -67.89 11.59 10.64
CA SER A 740 -68.58 10.49 11.32
C SER A 740 -67.58 9.41 11.70
N ALA A 741 -67.18 9.42 12.97
CA ALA A 741 -66.35 8.40 13.57
C ALA A 741 -67.07 7.06 13.45
N GLU A 742 -66.43 6.12 12.77
CA GLU A 742 -66.69 4.69 12.91
C GLU A 742 -66.76 4.37 14.41
N PRO A 743 -67.82 3.68 14.90
CA PRO A 743 -67.96 3.39 16.31
C PRO A 743 -66.75 2.61 16.82
N PRO A 744 -66.28 2.87 18.06
CA PRO A 744 -65.16 2.15 18.63
C PRO A 744 -65.54 0.66 18.70
N SER A 745 -64.89 -0.15 17.85
CA SER A 745 -64.81 -1.60 18.02
C SER A 745 -64.45 -1.86 19.48
N SER A 746 -65.33 -2.55 20.20
CA SER A 746 -65.17 -2.88 21.61
C SER A 746 -63.77 -3.41 21.87
N ALA A 747 -62.99 -2.64 22.62
CA ALA A 747 -61.68 -3.06 23.08
C ALA A 747 -61.92 -4.14 24.12
N ALA A 748 -61.71 -5.40 23.71
CA ALA A 748 -61.55 -6.50 24.65
C ALA A 748 -60.49 -6.11 25.72
N PRO A 749 -60.70 -6.49 27.00
CA PRO A 749 -59.77 -6.16 28.06
C PRO A 749 -58.35 -6.63 27.68
N PRO A 750 -57.30 -5.84 28.01
CA PRO A 750 -55.93 -6.21 27.68
C PRO A 750 -55.62 -7.56 28.32
N SER A 751 -55.53 -8.59 27.49
CA SER A 751 -55.06 -9.90 27.89
C SER A 751 -53.71 -9.72 28.62
N PRO A 752 -53.50 -10.35 29.79
CA PRO A 752 -52.32 -10.11 30.65
C PRO A 752 -50.96 -10.51 30.05
N GLY A 753 -50.94 -11.04 28.81
CA GLY A 753 -49.73 -11.28 28.03
C GLY A 753 -49.12 -9.97 27.51
N GLY A 754 -47.82 -9.75 27.75
CA GLY A 754 -47.14 -8.55 27.29
C GLY A 754 -47.20 -8.35 25.76
N SER A 755 -47.27 -7.10 25.31
CA SER A 755 -47.17 -6.79 23.88
C SER A 755 -45.75 -7.04 23.36
N PRO A 756 -45.57 -7.71 22.21
CA PRO A 756 -44.25 -8.00 21.66
C PRO A 756 -43.50 -6.76 21.16
N ALA A 757 -42.17 -6.87 21.07
CA ALA A 757 -41.20 -5.81 20.75
C ALA A 757 -41.59 -4.83 19.63
N LEU A 758 -42.18 -5.35 18.55
CA LEU A 758 -42.52 -4.61 17.33
C LEU A 758 -44.05 -4.50 17.09
N GLY A 759 -44.87 -4.79 18.10
CA GLY A 759 -46.34 -4.87 17.99
C GLY A 759 -46.82 -6.10 17.22
N GLU A 760 -48.10 -6.22 16.88
CA GLU A 760 -48.59 -7.34 16.07
C GLU A 760 -48.01 -7.30 14.64
N LEU A 761 -47.43 -8.43 14.21
CA LEU A 761 -46.86 -8.59 12.86
C LEU A 761 -47.61 -9.73 12.16
N ARG A 762 -48.61 -9.37 11.36
CA ARG A 762 -49.43 -10.34 10.60
C ARG A 762 -48.72 -10.73 9.29
N PRO A 763 -48.80 -11.98 8.82
CA PRO A 763 -48.27 -12.34 7.51
C PRO A 763 -48.94 -11.51 6.41
N VAL A 764 -48.16 -11.14 5.38
CA VAL A 764 -48.75 -10.57 4.16
C VAL A 764 -49.46 -11.65 3.34
N SER A 765 -50.32 -11.24 2.39
CA SER A 765 -50.94 -12.22 1.49
C SER A 765 -49.87 -12.94 0.66
N ARG A 766 -50.13 -14.19 0.27
CA ARG A 766 -49.18 -14.98 -0.55
C ARG A 766 -48.76 -14.23 -1.83
N ARG A 767 -49.68 -13.48 -2.45
CA ARG A 767 -49.37 -12.62 -3.61
C ARG A 767 -48.37 -11.52 -3.25
N ALA A 768 -48.62 -10.76 -2.18
CA ALA A 768 -47.71 -9.71 -1.74
C ALA A 768 -46.34 -10.25 -1.31
N ALA A 769 -46.29 -11.42 -0.68
CA ALA A 769 -45.04 -12.11 -0.35
C ALA A 769 -44.25 -12.45 -1.63
N ARG A 770 -44.90 -13.10 -2.61
CA ARG A 770 -44.28 -13.44 -3.91
C ARG A 770 -43.78 -12.20 -4.64
N THR A 771 -44.54 -11.11 -4.66
CA THR A 771 -44.10 -9.85 -5.29
C THR A 771 -42.87 -9.26 -4.60
N ARG A 772 -42.85 -9.22 -3.26
CA ARG A 772 -41.72 -8.66 -2.49
C ARG A 772 -40.46 -9.52 -2.64
N VAL A 773 -40.59 -10.84 -2.51
CA VAL A 773 -39.48 -11.78 -2.68
C VAL A 773 -39.00 -11.79 -4.13
N GLY A 774 -39.92 -11.83 -5.10
CA GLY A 774 -39.59 -11.78 -6.51
C GLY A 774 -38.85 -10.51 -6.90
N ALA A 775 -39.25 -9.35 -6.37
CA ALA A 775 -38.53 -8.09 -6.59
C ALA A 775 -37.10 -8.13 -5.99
N LEU A 776 -36.93 -8.70 -4.80
CA LEU A 776 -35.61 -8.85 -4.18
C LEU A 776 -34.71 -9.80 -4.96
N VAL A 777 -35.25 -10.96 -5.37
CA VAL A 777 -34.52 -11.96 -6.17
C VAL A 777 -34.15 -11.38 -7.53
N LEU A 778 -35.06 -10.64 -8.19
CA LEU A 778 -34.78 -9.98 -9.45
C LEU A 778 -33.67 -8.94 -9.29
N LEU A 779 -33.69 -8.10 -8.24
CA LEU A 779 -32.63 -7.12 -7.98
C LEU A 779 -31.26 -7.80 -7.78
N LEU A 780 -31.21 -8.88 -7.00
CA LEU A 780 -29.98 -9.65 -6.79
C LEU A 780 -29.52 -10.32 -8.09
N ALA A 781 -30.43 -10.93 -8.85
CA ALA A 781 -30.13 -11.57 -10.13
C ALA A 781 -29.65 -10.55 -11.17
N THR A 782 -30.23 -9.35 -11.23
CA THR A 782 -29.75 -8.26 -12.09
C THR A 782 -28.34 -7.82 -11.68
N ALA A 783 -28.07 -7.66 -10.37
CA ALA A 783 -26.74 -7.29 -9.90
C ALA A 783 -25.68 -8.35 -10.26
N VAL A 784 -26.00 -9.63 -10.05
CA VAL A 784 -25.13 -10.76 -10.44
C VAL A 784 -24.99 -10.85 -11.97
N GLY A 785 -26.07 -10.64 -12.72
CA GLY A 785 -26.08 -10.68 -14.18
C GLY A 785 -25.25 -9.57 -14.81
N VAL A 786 -25.30 -8.34 -14.27
CA VAL A 786 -24.46 -7.21 -14.70
C VAL A 786 -22.97 -7.50 -14.43
N ARG A 787 -22.63 -8.20 -13.35
CA ARG A 787 -21.25 -8.65 -13.09
C ARG A 787 -20.83 -9.74 -14.08
N ALA A 788 -21.67 -10.75 -14.25
CA ALA A 788 -21.37 -11.90 -15.10
C ALA A 788 -21.30 -11.54 -16.58
N SER A 789 -21.97 -10.47 -17.02
CA SER A 789 -21.99 -10.06 -18.42
C SER A 789 -20.69 -9.39 -18.89
N GLY A 790 -19.77 -9.04 -17.98
CA GLY A 790 -18.53 -8.33 -18.34
C GLY A 790 -18.77 -6.91 -18.88
N VAL A 791 -20.03 -6.42 -18.95
CA VAL A 791 -20.38 -5.09 -19.48
C VAL A 791 -19.75 -3.94 -18.69
N LEU A 792 -19.37 -4.20 -17.44
CA LEU A 792 -18.65 -3.26 -16.58
C LEU A 792 -17.11 -3.36 -16.70
N HIS A 793 -16.58 -4.34 -17.44
CA HIS A 793 -15.17 -4.36 -17.79
C HIS A 793 -15.01 -3.50 -19.05
N GLU A 794 -14.88 -2.19 -18.86
CA GLU A 794 -14.21 -1.40 -19.89
C GLU A 794 -12.81 -1.99 -20.03
N GLU A 795 -12.44 -2.42 -21.24
CA GLU A 795 -11.02 -2.48 -21.59
C GLU A 795 -10.46 -1.07 -21.33
N PRO A 796 -9.51 -0.89 -20.40
CA PRO A 796 -9.04 0.42 -20.03
C PRO A 796 -8.43 1.09 -21.27
N SER A 797 -9.13 2.09 -21.81
CA SER A 797 -8.70 2.85 -22.99
C SER A 797 -7.46 3.72 -22.73
N THR A 798 -7.02 3.81 -21.47
CA THR A 798 -5.70 4.27 -21.07
C THR A 798 -5.20 3.41 -19.92
N ARG A 799 -4.37 2.42 -20.25
CA ARG A 799 -3.67 1.61 -19.25
C ARG A 799 -2.73 2.52 -18.43
N PRO A 800 -2.63 2.34 -17.11
CA PRO A 800 -1.69 3.11 -16.28
C PRO A 800 -0.25 2.93 -16.78
N ALA A 801 0.61 3.93 -16.58
CA ALA A 801 2.03 3.78 -16.87
C ALA A 801 2.65 2.67 -16.01
N LEU A 802 3.55 1.88 -16.60
CA LEU A 802 4.27 0.84 -15.86
C LEU A 802 5.14 1.52 -14.78
N PRO A 803 4.90 1.28 -13.47
CA PRO A 803 5.74 1.86 -12.43
C PRO A 803 7.17 1.31 -12.55
N TYR A 804 8.17 2.18 -12.38
CA TYR A 804 9.59 1.84 -12.50
C TYR A 804 10.02 1.37 -13.89
N ALA A 805 9.32 1.78 -14.95
CA ALA A 805 9.77 1.60 -16.32
C ALA A 805 10.07 2.93 -17.01
N ALA A 806 11.18 2.99 -17.73
CA ALA A 806 11.52 4.13 -18.57
C ALA A 806 11.03 3.87 -20.00
N ALA A 807 10.38 4.86 -20.61
CA ALA A 807 10.04 4.80 -22.02
C ALA A 807 11.32 4.75 -22.87
N VAL A 808 11.35 3.86 -23.86
CA VAL A 808 12.46 3.71 -24.79
C VAL A 808 12.08 4.25 -26.16
N ALA A 809 10.93 3.80 -26.67
CA ALA A 809 10.36 4.18 -27.96
C ALA A 809 8.83 4.08 -27.83
N PRO A 810 8.04 4.54 -28.82
CA PRO A 810 6.61 4.27 -28.86
C PRO A 810 6.33 2.77 -28.65
N ASP A 811 5.50 2.46 -27.65
CA ASP A 811 5.12 1.11 -27.23
C ASP A 811 6.27 0.22 -26.72
N VAL A 812 7.43 0.78 -26.35
CA VAL A 812 8.55 0.03 -25.76
C VAL A 812 9.02 0.69 -24.47
N VAL A 813 9.06 -0.08 -23.38
CA VAL A 813 9.53 0.37 -22.07
C VAL A 813 10.63 -0.53 -21.55
N ARG A 814 11.55 0.02 -20.76
CA ARG A 814 12.61 -0.75 -20.08
C ARG A 814 12.42 -0.73 -18.57
N THR A 815 12.67 -1.85 -17.90
CA THR A 815 12.59 -1.98 -16.44
C THR A 815 13.56 -3.08 -15.94
N GLY A 816 13.60 -3.30 -14.63
CA GLY A 816 14.29 -4.47 -14.04
C GLY A 816 13.44 -5.75 -14.18
N GLN A 817 14.05 -6.92 -13.98
CA GLN A 817 13.37 -8.22 -14.16
C GLN A 817 12.03 -8.29 -13.39
N PRO A 818 10.90 -8.54 -14.07
CA PRO A 818 9.59 -8.68 -13.42
C PRO A 818 9.50 -9.99 -12.64
N ALA A 819 8.71 -10.03 -11.56
CA ALA A 819 8.40 -11.29 -10.90
C ALA A 819 7.34 -12.08 -11.68
N GLU A 820 7.26 -13.39 -11.46
CA GLU A 820 6.21 -14.26 -12.05
C GLU A 820 4.79 -13.74 -11.78
N ALA A 821 4.57 -13.16 -10.59
CA ALA A 821 3.29 -12.56 -10.21
C ALA A 821 2.99 -11.25 -10.96
N ASP A 822 4.01 -10.61 -11.53
CA ASP A 822 3.87 -9.38 -12.31
C ASP A 822 3.51 -9.67 -13.76
N LEU A 823 3.81 -10.85 -14.31
CA LEU A 823 3.54 -11.19 -15.73
C LEU A 823 2.04 -11.11 -16.09
N VAL A 824 1.16 -11.57 -15.20
CA VAL A 824 -0.30 -11.44 -15.37
C VAL A 824 -0.70 -9.97 -15.37
N ARG A 825 -0.15 -9.17 -14.45
CA ARG A 825 -0.43 -7.73 -14.38
C ARG A 825 0.14 -6.98 -15.58
N LEU A 826 1.33 -7.36 -16.02
CA LEU A 826 1.98 -6.81 -17.22
C LEU A 826 1.09 -7.04 -18.44
N HIS A 827 0.54 -8.24 -18.61
CA HIS A 827 -0.41 -8.54 -19.67
C HIS A 827 -1.74 -7.77 -19.53
N ASP A 828 -2.36 -7.84 -18.36
CA ASP A 828 -3.75 -7.40 -18.12
C ASP A 828 -3.85 -5.89 -17.84
N ASP A 829 -3.04 -5.39 -16.90
CA ASP A 829 -3.08 -4.01 -16.41
C ASP A 829 -2.32 -3.06 -17.35
N TYR A 830 -1.23 -3.52 -17.96
CA TYR A 830 -0.26 -2.66 -18.67
C TYR A 830 -0.14 -2.92 -20.16
N GLY A 831 -0.70 -4.03 -20.65
CA GLY A 831 -0.73 -4.30 -22.08
C GLY A 831 0.57 -4.81 -22.66
N VAL A 832 1.44 -5.37 -21.82
CA VAL A 832 2.63 -6.05 -22.28
C VAL A 832 2.22 -7.25 -23.13
N ARG A 833 2.73 -7.30 -24.35
CA ARG A 833 2.48 -8.39 -25.32
C ARG A 833 3.76 -9.11 -25.70
N ALA A 834 4.90 -8.51 -25.44
CA ALA A 834 6.18 -9.17 -25.57
C ALA A 834 7.16 -8.74 -24.49
N ILE A 835 8.03 -9.66 -24.10
CA ILE A 835 9.15 -9.45 -23.19
C ILE A 835 10.45 -9.80 -23.92
N ILE A 836 11.44 -8.91 -23.83
CA ILE A 836 12.80 -9.18 -24.26
C ILE A 836 13.71 -9.14 -23.03
N ALA A 837 14.17 -10.32 -22.62
CA ALA A 837 15.09 -10.49 -21.51
C ALA A 837 16.53 -10.47 -22.02
N VAL A 838 17.39 -9.62 -21.46
CA VAL A 838 18.81 -9.56 -21.83
C VAL A 838 19.65 -10.07 -20.67
N ASN A 839 20.41 -11.13 -20.89
CA ASN A 839 21.31 -11.76 -19.91
C ASN A 839 20.62 -12.18 -18.60
N GLY A 840 19.55 -12.97 -18.68
CA GLY A 840 19.06 -13.71 -17.51
C GLY A 840 20.15 -14.64 -16.98
N ARG A 841 20.19 -14.83 -15.65
CA ARG A 841 21.28 -15.56 -14.97
C ARG A 841 20.84 -17.00 -14.69
N ASP A 842 21.75 -17.96 -14.82
CA ASP A 842 21.54 -19.36 -14.38
C ASP A 842 21.33 -19.51 -12.84
N ASP A 843 21.56 -18.44 -12.05
CA ASP A 843 21.39 -18.42 -10.57
C ASP A 843 20.15 -17.61 -10.09
N SER A 844 19.28 -17.13 -10.99
CA SER A 844 18.01 -16.52 -10.56
C SER A 844 17.02 -17.59 -10.08
N THR A 845 16.05 -17.19 -9.25
CA THR A 845 14.96 -18.08 -8.80
C THR A 845 14.02 -18.53 -9.92
N MET A 846 14.18 -17.95 -11.13
CA MET A 846 13.46 -18.33 -12.35
C MET A 846 14.46 -18.31 -13.51
N SER A 847 14.66 -19.44 -14.19
CA SER A 847 15.54 -19.51 -15.38
C SER A 847 14.88 -18.83 -16.59
N ASP A 848 15.66 -18.50 -17.64
CA ASP A 848 15.11 -17.98 -18.90
C ASP A 848 13.98 -18.88 -19.45
N ASP A 849 14.12 -20.20 -19.28
CA ASP A 849 13.14 -21.20 -19.72
C ASP A 849 11.85 -21.17 -18.87
N GLU A 850 11.98 -20.94 -17.56
CA GLU A 850 10.84 -20.80 -16.65
C GLU A 850 10.11 -19.47 -16.86
N GLU A 851 10.85 -18.39 -17.09
CA GLU A 851 10.29 -17.08 -17.41
C GLU A 851 9.57 -17.10 -18.77
N GLN A 852 10.17 -17.75 -19.76
CA GLN A 852 9.54 -17.99 -21.06
C GLN A 852 8.25 -18.79 -20.91
N ALA A 853 8.28 -19.90 -20.17
CA ALA A 853 7.08 -20.72 -19.95
C ALA A 853 5.97 -19.93 -19.22
N ALA A 854 6.33 -19.09 -18.24
CA ALA A 854 5.39 -18.24 -17.53
C ALA A 854 4.80 -17.15 -18.43
N ALA A 855 5.62 -16.46 -19.22
CA ALA A 855 5.19 -15.44 -20.16
C ALA A 855 4.27 -16.02 -21.24
N GLU A 856 4.63 -17.16 -21.83
CA GLU A 856 3.81 -17.86 -22.83
C GLU A 856 2.47 -18.33 -22.24
N SER A 857 2.45 -18.75 -20.97
CA SER A 857 1.21 -19.19 -20.30
C SER A 857 0.16 -18.07 -20.16
N VAL A 858 0.59 -16.81 -20.18
CA VAL A 858 -0.28 -15.62 -20.13
C VAL A 858 -0.40 -14.92 -21.48
N GLY A 859 0.10 -15.54 -22.57
CA GLY A 859 0.00 -15.01 -23.92
C GLY A 859 0.97 -13.87 -24.24
N ILE A 860 2.04 -13.70 -23.45
CA ILE A 860 3.14 -12.76 -23.73
C ILE A 860 4.20 -13.49 -24.56
N GLY A 861 4.60 -12.91 -25.70
CA GLY A 861 5.73 -13.43 -26.47
C GLY A 861 7.07 -13.17 -25.76
N PHE A 862 7.97 -14.14 -25.72
CA PHE A 862 9.24 -14.01 -24.99
C PHE A 862 10.44 -14.14 -25.93
N LEU A 863 11.48 -13.34 -25.71
CA LEU A 863 12.77 -13.44 -26.40
C LEU A 863 13.92 -13.24 -25.41
N ALA A 864 14.65 -14.31 -25.13
CA ALA A 864 15.90 -14.25 -24.38
C ALA A 864 17.08 -13.92 -25.30
N LEU A 865 17.87 -12.91 -24.92
CA LEU A 865 19.09 -12.50 -25.59
C LEU A 865 20.29 -12.69 -24.67
N ARG A 866 21.30 -13.42 -25.16
CA ARG A 866 22.59 -13.59 -24.49
C ARG A 866 23.66 -12.72 -25.15
N SER A 867 24.14 -11.71 -24.46
CA SER A 867 25.23 -10.84 -24.87
C SER A 867 26.35 -10.91 -23.83
N GLY A 868 27.61 -11.05 -24.23
CA GLY A 868 28.71 -10.86 -23.28
C GLY A 868 28.72 -9.43 -22.74
N ASP A 869 29.21 -9.21 -21.52
CA ASP A 869 29.39 -7.86 -20.99
C ASP A 869 30.26 -7.04 -21.95
N GLY A 870 29.74 -5.90 -22.40
CA GLY A 870 30.42 -5.02 -23.36
C GLY A 870 30.42 -5.50 -24.83
N ALA A 871 29.85 -6.67 -25.13
CA ALA A 871 29.69 -7.17 -26.50
C ALA A 871 28.58 -6.43 -27.25
N ALA A 872 28.70 -6.40 -28.58
CA ALA A 872 27.66 -5.93 -29.48
C ALA A 872 26.59 -7.02 -29.71
N LEU A 873 25.35 -6.61 -30.00
CA LEU A 873 24.29 -7.54 -30.41
C LEU A 873 24.63 -8.12 -31.78
N SER A 874 24.57 -9.44 -31.94
CA SER A 874 24.78 -10.06 -33.25
C SER A 874 23.65 -9.71 -34.24
N ALA A 875 23.92 -9.84 -35.54
CA ALA A 875 22.90 -9.62 -36.57
C ALA A 875 21.67 -10.55 -36.42
N GLY A 876 21.89 -11.80 -35.98
CA GLY A 876 20.81 -12.74 -35.68
C GLY A 876 19.93 -12.28 -34.51
N GLN A 877 20.53 -11.76 -33.44
CA GLN A 877 19.78 -11.21 -32.30
C GLN A 877 18.98 -9.97 -32.69
N MET A 878 19.59 -9.06 -33.44
CA MET A 878 18.91 -7.88 -33.97
C MET A 878 17.74 -8.25 -34.90
N SER A 879 17.90 -9.29 -35.72
CA SER A 879 16.83 -9.80 -36.59
C SER A 879 15.67 -10.39 -35.77
N ALA A 880 15.97 -11.10 -34.68
CA ALA A 880 14.96 -11.65 -33.77
C ALA A 880 14.18 -10.54 -33.05
N VAL A 881 14.89 -9.50 -32.57
CA VAL A 881 14.27 -8.30 -31.96
C VAL A 881 13.36 -7.60 -32.96
N ALA A 882 13.85 -7.28 -34.16
CA ALA A 882 13.06 -6.59 -35.17
C ALA A 882 11.81 -7.41 -35.57
N SER A 883 11.95 -8.72 -35.71
CA SER A 883 10.84 -9.63 -36.02
C SER A 883 9.79 -9.67 -34.89
N LEU A 884 10.21 -9.67 -33.62
CA LEU A 884 9.29 -9.63 -32.49
C LEU A 884 8.55 -8.30 -32.42
N LEU A 885 9.25 -7.17 -32.54
CA LEU A 885 8.64 -5.83 -32.57
C LEU A 885 7.62 -5.72 -33.72
N GLN A 886 7.96 -6.22 -34.92
CA GLN A 886 7.05 -6.20 -36.06
C GLN A 886 5.80 -7.07 -35.83
N ARG A 887 5.94 -8.26 -35.25
CA ARG A 887 4.80 -9.12 -34.88
C ARG A 887 3.88 -8.43 -33.85
N THR A 888 4.47 -7.81 -32.83
CA THR A 888 3.74 -7.12 -31.78
C THR A 888 3.01 -5.88 -32.31
N ARG A 889 3.61 -5.11 -33.23
CA ARG A 889 2.97 -3.96 -33.90
C ARG A 889 1.88 -4.39 -34.90
N ALA A 890 2.05 -5.53 -35.58
CA ALA A 890 1.09 -6.05 -36.55
C ALA A 890 -0.23 -6.58 -35.93
N ALA A 891 -0.28 -6.78 -34.61
CA ALA A 891 -1.47 -7.27 -33.89
C ALA A 891 -2.67 -6.28 -33.87
N GLY A 892 -2.52 -5.10 -34.46
CA GLY A 892 -3.62 -4.16 -34.75
C GLY A 892 -3.74 -3.00 -33.75
N PRO A 893 -4.35 -1.86 -34.17
CA PRO A 893 -4.37 -0.60 -33.41
C PRO A 893 -5.38 -0.56 -32.25
N ALA A 894 -6.12 -1.64 -31.99
CA ALA A 894 -7.19 -1.68 -31.00
C ALA A 894 -6.69 -1.95 -29.56
N SER A 895 -5.39 -2.17 -29.35
CA SER A 895 -4.80 -2.35 -28.01
C SER A 895 -3.36 -1.82 -28.00
N PRO A 896 -2.92 -1.13 -26.94
CA PRO A 896 -1.51 -0.77 -26.79
C PRO A 896 -0.70 -2.06 -26.60
N ASN A 897 0.19 -2.34 -27.55
CA ASN A 897 1.00 -3.55 -27.60
C ASN A 897 2.39 -3.25 -27.04
N LEU A 898 2.46 -3.11 -25.71
CA LEU A 898 3.69 -2.73 -25.03
C LEU A 898 4.72 -3.86 -25.09
N VAL A 899 5.96 -3.52 -25.40
CA VAL A 899 7.11 -4.42 -25.34
C VAL A 899 7.95 -4.04 -24.13
N LEU A 900 8.16 -5.00 -23.24
CA LEU A 900 8.96 -4.83 -22.04
C LEU A 900 10.38 -5.31 -22.31
N LEU A 901 11.35 -4.41 -22.18
CA LEU A 901 12.77 -4.76 -22.15
C LEU A 901 13.18 -4.87 -20.70
N HIS A 902 13.82 -5.97 -20.30
CA HIS A 902 14.43 -6.01 -18.97
C HIS A 902 15.76 -6.75 -18.96
N ASP A 903 16.58 -6.34 -18.00
CA ASP A 903 17.70 -7.11 -17.49
C ASP A 903 17.65 -7.06 -15.95
N ARG A 904 18.73 -7.48 -15.28
CA ARG A 904 18.81 -7.48 -13.81
C ARG A 904 18.59 -6.10 -13.18
N THR A 905 19.05 -5.02 -13.81
CA THR A 905 19.15 -3.70 -13.19
C THR A 905 18.32 -2.62 -13.89
N GLY A 906 17.78 -2.91 -15.07
CA GLY A 906 17.10 -1.95 -15.93
C GLY A 906 18.05 -1.00 -16.68
N ASP A 907 19.35 -1.06 -16.40
CA ASP A 907 20.39 -0.11 -16.84
C ASP A 907 21.64 -0.79 -17.45
N GLY A 908 21.63 -2.12 -17.58
CA GLY A 908 22.76 -2.91 -18.12
C GLY A 908 22.67 -3.10 -19.65
N PRO A 909 22.93 -4.30 -20.19
CA PRO A 909 22.84 -4.56 -21.63
C PRO A 909 21.43 -4.32 -22.22
N VAL A 910 20.39 -4.18 -21.39
CA VAL A 910 19.09 -3.65 -21.82
C VAL A 910 19.18 -2.22 -22.35
N GLY A 911 20.13 -1.40 -21.90
CA GLY A 911 20.40 -0.06 -22.41
C GLY A 911 20.94 -0.05 -23.84
N LEU A 912 21.81 -1.01 -24.19
CA LEU A 912 22.25 -1.22 -25.58
C LEU A 912 21.07 -1.63 -26.47
N LEU A 913 20.24 -2.56 -25.99
CA LEU A 913 19.04 -2.97 -26.71
C LEU A 913 18.07 -1.81 -26.89
N ALA A 914 17.86 -1.00 -25.84
CA ALA A 914 17.00 0.18 -25.91
C ALA A 914 17.47 1.18 -26.97
N ALA A 915 18.78 1.46 -27.04
CA ALA A 915 19.36 2.30 -28.09
C ALA A 915 19.18 1.68 -29.48
N ALA A 916 19.40 0.37 -29.63
CA ALA A 916 19.20 -0.32 -30.89
C ALA A 916 17.73 -0.28 -31.36
N VAL A 917 16.77 -0.38 -30.44
CA VAL A 917 15.33 -0.26 -30.73
C VAL A 917 14.96 1.15 -31.19
N ARG A 918 15.53 2.20 -30.58
CA ARG A 918 15.31 3.60 -31.03
C ARG A 918 15.83 3.83 -32.45
N ILE A 919 16.99 3.27 -32.78
CA ILE A 919 17.54 3.32 -34.15
C ILE A 919 16.68 2.52 -35.14
N LEU A 920 16.16 1.35 -34.74
CA LEU A 920 15.18 0.60 -35.54
C LEU A 920 13.87 1.37 -35.76
N ASP A 921 13.54 2.31 -34.88
CA ASP A 921 12.40 3.23 -35.01
C ASP A 921 12.76 4.54 -35.75
N HIS A 922 13.91 4.56 -36.42
CA HIS A 922 14.41 5.67 -37.23
C HIS A 922 14.78 6.94 -36.46
N GLU A 923 15.11 6.83 -35.16
CA GLU A 923 15.78 7.94 -34.46
C GLU A 923 17.23 8.09 -34.95
N ASP A 924 17.71 9.33 -34.97
CA ASP A 924 19.08 9.66 -35.37
C ASP A 924 20.10 8.99 -34.43
N VAL A 925 21.10 8.33 -35.03
CA VAL A 925 22.07 7.54 -34.27
C VAL A 925 22.92 8.40 -33.33
N ASP A 926 23.26 9.63 -33.71
CA ASP A 926 24.08 10.51 -32.89
C ASP A 926 23.29 11.01 -31.66
N ASP A 927 22.00 11.31 -31.84
CA ASP A 927 21.09 11.69 -30.74
C ASP A 927 20.86 10.52 -29.76
N VAL A 928 20.68 9.30 -30.29
CA VAL A 928 20.54 8.09 -29.47
C VAL A 928 21.82 7.81 -28.68
N LEU A 929 22.99 7.95 -29.30
CA LEU A 929 24.29 7.74 -28.65
C LEU A 929 24.62 8.81 -27.60
N ALA A 930 24.19 10.06 -27.82
CA ALA A 930 24.33 11.14 -26.86
C ALA A 930 23.45 10.94 -25.61
N SER A 931 22.25 10.37 -25.82
CA SER A 931 21.28 10.11 -24.75
C SER A 931 21.42 8.75 -24.08
N THR A 932 22.28 7.86 -24.58
CA THR A 932 22.54 6.52 -24.02
C THR A 932 23.96 6.43 -23.43
N PRO A 933 24.16 6.89 -22.18
CA PRO A 933 25.47 6.83 -21.54
C PRO A 933 25.89 5.38 -21.24
N GLY A 934 27.20 5.13 -21.20
CA GLY A 934 27.76 3.84 -20.77
C GLY A 934 28.02 2.79 -21.85
N LEU A 935 27.74 3.11 -23.13
CA LEU A 935 28.07 2.22 -24.25
C LEU A 935 29.58 2.15 -24.51
N THR A 936 30.12 0.94 -24.68
CA THR A 936 31.52 0.69 -25.06
C THR A 936 31.80 1.19 -26.48
N ALA A 937 33.07 1.40 -26.84
CA ALA A 937 33.44 1.80 -28.20
C ALA A 937 32.94 0.80 -29.25
N THR A 938 33.04 -0.50 -28.94
CA THR A 938 32.53 -1.60 -29.79
C THR A 938 31.01 -1.52 -29.97
N GLN A 939 30.27 -1.24 -28.89
CA GLN A 939 28.82 -1.09 -28.94
C GLN A 939 28.40 0.15 -29.74
N ARG A 940 29.06 1.29 -29.55
CA ARG A 940 28.80 2.50 -30.35
C ARG A 940 29.05 2.26 -31.84
N ALA A 941 30.17 1.63 -32.18
CA ALA A 941 30.49 1.25 -33.56
C ALA A 941 29.42 0.30 -34.14
N SER A 942 28.92 -0.64 -33.34
CA SER A 942 27.86 -1.55 -33.77
C SER A 942 26.53 -0.83 -34.03
N LEU A 943 26.17 0.18 -33.23
CA LEU A 943 24.96 0.98 -33.45
C LEU A 943 25.08 1.87 -34.70
N HIS A 944 26.27 2.42 -34.98
CA HIS A 944 26.52 3.09 -36.27
C HIS A 944 26.42 2.14 -37.46
N HIS A 945 26.94 0.91 -37.34
CA HIS A 945 26.79 -0.10 -38.39
C HIS A 945 25.32 -0.50 -38.58
N LEU A 946 24.53 -0.59 -37.50
CA LEU A 946 23.10 -0.84 -37.57
C LEU A 946 22.37 0.29 -38.32
N ALA A 947 22.61 1.55 -37.94
CA ALA A 947 22.02 2.71 -38.61
C ALA A 947 22.40 2.75 -40.11
N ALA A 948 23.68 2.59 -40.44
CA ALA A 948 24.15 2.54 -41.81
C ALA A 948 23.53 1.38 -42.62
N ALA A 949 23.24 0.24 -41.98
CA ALA A 949 22.54 -0.87 -42.64
C ALA A 949 21.08 -0.53 -42.94
N LEU A 950 20.39 0.17 -42.03
CA LEU A 950 19.00 0.64 -42.23
C LEU A 950 18.90 1.69 -43.34
N ASP A 951 19.90 2.55 -43.47
CA ASP A 951 19.99 3.56 -44.54
C ASP A 951 20.40 2.96 -45.91
N GLY A 952 20.66 1.66 -45.97
CA GLY A 952 21.11 0.96 -47.18
C GLY A 952 22.56 1.24 -47.56
N ASN A 953 23.34 1.89 -46.69
CA ASN A 953 24.75 2.19 -46.87
C ASN A 953 25.63 1.07 -46.28
N THR A 954 25.51 -0.13 -46.83
CA THR A 954 26.27 -1.30 -46.37
C THR A 954 27.60 -1.37 -47.11
N GLY A 955 28.67 -0.84 -46.52
CA GLY A 955 30.03 -1.25 -46.90
C GLY A 955 30.18 -2.77 -46.76
N GLY A 956 31.09 -3.39 -47.52
CA GLY A 956 31.25 -4.85 -47.61
C GLY A 956 31.49 -5.58 -46.27
N ASP A 957 31.92 -4.84 -45.24
CA ASP A 957 32.24 -5.38 -43.91
C ASP A 957 31.16 -5.10 -42.83
N ASN A 958 29.99 -4.56 -43.19
CA ASN A 958 28.94 -4.26 -42.20
C ASN A 958 28.24 -5.57 -41.75
N PRO A 959 28.34 -5.96 -40.46
CA PRO A 959 27.78 -7.22 -39.95
C PRO A 959 26.24 -7.25 -40.00
N TYR A 960 25.59 -6.08 -40.08
CA TYR A 960 24.14 -5.92 -40.14
C TYR A 960 23.61 -5.81 -41.57
N ALA A 961 24.45 -5.95 -42.60
CA ALA A 961 24.01 -5.80 -44.00
C ALA A 961 22.87 -6.76 -44.42
N ALA A 962 22.73 -7.89 -43.72
CA ALA A 962 21.64 -8.84 -43.92
C ALA A 962 20.30 -8.41 -43.29
N LEU A 963 20.29 -7.41 -42.40
CA LEU A 963 19.08 -6.77 -41.88
C LEU A 963 18.49 -5.84 -42.96
N ARG A 964 18.06 -6.42 -44.08
CA ARG A 964 17.07 -5.75 -44.93
C ARG A 964 15.76 -5.78 -44.17
N VAL A 965 15.53 -4.77 -43.34
CA VAL A 965 14.23 -4.61 -42.68
C VAL A 965 13.19 -4.42 -43.80
N ALA A 966 12.28 -5.39 -43.91
CA ALA A 966 11.11 -5.29 -44.76
C ALA A 966 10.13 -4.31 -44.10
N ASN A 967 10.39 -3.02 -44.25
CA ASN A 967 9.51 -1.86 -44.00
C ASN A 967 10.28 -0.64 -44.54
N ARG A 968 10.15 -0.23 -45.80
CA ARG A 968 9.01 0.54 -46.33
C ARG A 968 7.64 -0.09 -46.25
#